data_AF-A0A2V6NVU5-F1
#
_entry.id   AF-A0A2V6NVU5-F1
#
_cell.length_a   1.000
_cell.length_b   1.000
_cell.length_c   1.000
_cell.angle_alpha   90.00
_cell.angle_beta   90.00
_cell.angle_gamma   90.00
#
_symmetry.space_group_name_H-M   'P 1'
#
loop_
_entity.id
_entity.type
_entity.pdbx_description
1 polymer ?
#
loop_
_entity_poly.entity_id
_entity_poly.type
_entity_poly.pdbx_seq_one_letter_code
_entity_poly.pdbx_strand_id
1 'polypeptide(L)'
;MTTVTDFVIRGVAVDRAVVERLGWTLILFLWQGAAIAAVLALLDALLARHRAVLRYTCACVALVGMLAAPLLTFAVLTASSHTSSQHPVILSSPSVRTPTAMGASDFRPLRTISKAAGNRIPVRSATVFRPRVSRIVLPWFVAFWGLGVFVLSLRLLGGWWLVRRLARPAQHVALEGWQTTIERLSRRLEVARPVRLMRSVLVTVPTTIGWLRPMILLPASTLTGLLPTQIEAILAHELAHIRRHDYLVNLLQSLLETLLFYHPAVWWVSRRIRDERELCCDELAVEASGDPIVYARALVELERLRGEEIGLAMAATSGSLVYRIARLLGVSRRSRQVVPRGLAWAVVAAVILIGSAAGGAVRVKGHPLEAPPAAAQAVCQVATAAARIAPSVAATSVDASAPEVACDTPPSEEPSKDSMESSRADEALPEEAPVAAESDVKSASQLYSEEDWQRLAQNGVSPRYVANLARNGYSNLTVDELTALAQHGVMSAYAGKMRRILGNPSVTELVQLADHGVSSEYAGKIQRALGDVSAADLIALADHGVSSAYTIAMRKNGDLRVVDLIQLADHGVASDYLTGLRELGLQDLSTDDLIRLANSGVTLDWFAAMRWMGYPDISVESAIELQNEGVTPDFAASLRVLHKRRLSFDELRTLRNQGVDVEYAASLMGILRKDLNVDQLVRLHNQGISVEYVAGMNAIGRSDLSADDLITLNQQGIDPEYVTSLASAGYRDLDVRDLVRMRQSGVDADFIESVPGHE
;
A
#
# COMPACT_ATOMS: atom_id res chain seq x y z
N MET A 1 -8.43 34.04 25.34
CA MET A 1 -8.75 32.95 24.39
C MET A 1 -9.55 33.41 23.17
N THR A 2 -10.58 34.26 23.30
CA THR A 2 -11.32 34.84 22.14
C THR A 2 -10.44 35.57 21.12
N THR A 3 -9.32 36.15 21.57
CA THR A 3 -8.38 36.91 20.74
C THR A 3 -7.67 36.09 19.65
N VAL A 4 -7.34 34.83 19.89
CA VAL A 4 -6.60 33.99 18.92
C VAL A 4 -7.50 33.52 17.78
N THR A 5 -8.76 33.20 18.08
CA THR A 5 -9.75 32.81 17.06
C THR A 5 -10.10 34.00 16.16
N ASP A 6 -10.20 35.20 16.72
CA ASP A 6 -10.36 36.42 15.93
C ASP A 6 -9.13 36.75 15.07
N PHE A 7 -7.91 36.46 15.53
CA PHE A 7 -6.68 36.69 14.76
C PHE A 7 -6.63 35.85 13.48
N VAL A 8 -6.90 34.54 13.59
CA VAL A 8 -6.94 33.62 12.43
C VAL A 8 -8.03 34.02 11.42
N ILE A 9 -9.18 34.51 11.90
CA ILE A 9 -10.32 34.91 11.04
C ILE A 9 -10.14 36.32 10.45
N ARG A 10 -9.35 37.20 11.07
CA ARG A 10 -9.05 38.55 10.53
C ARG A 10 -7.86 38.56 9.57
N GLY A 11 -6.92 37.63 9.70
CA GLY A 11 -5.74 37.55 8.83
C GLY A 11 -6.03 37.14 7.38
N VAL A 12 -7.16 36.46 7.14
CA VAL A 12 -7.68 36.16 5.80
C VAL A 12 -9.15 36.54 5.79
N ALA A 13 -9.56 37.43 4.88
CA ALA A 13 -10.90 38.04 4.86
C ALA A 13 -12.01 37.07 4.40
N VAL A 14 -12.27 36.02 5.18
CA VAL A 14 -13.28 34.99 4.93
C VAL A 14 -14.45 35.16 5.91
N ASP A 15 -15.67 35.23 5.38
CA ASP A 15 -16.88 35.22 6.20
C ASP A 15 -16.93 33.97 7.10
N ARG A 16 -17.15 34.18 8.40
CA ARG A 16 -17.30 33.14 9.41
C ARG A 16 -18.37 32.12 9.02
N ALA A 17 -19.45 32.53 8.35
CA ALA A 17 -20.48 31.61 7.87
C ALA A 17 -19.96 30.69 6.74
N VAL A 18 -19.03 31.14 5.90
CA VAL A 18 -18.35 30.29 4.91
C VAL A 18 -17.46 29.26 5.59
N VAL A 19 -16.69 29.66 6.61
CA VAL A 19 -15.86 28.72 7.42
C VAL A 19 -16.71 27.65 8.09
N GLU A 20 -17.86 28.03 8.69
CA GLU A 20 -18.77 27.07 9.34
C GLU A 20 -19.44 26.12 8.33
N ARG A 21 -19.92 26.61 7.18
CA ARG A 21 -20.47 25.78 6.10
C ARG A 21 -19.43 24.80 5.53
N LEU A 22 -18.20 25.26 5.31
CA LEU A 22 -17.11 24.44 4.75
C LEU A 22 -16.71 23.33 5.72
N GLY A 23 -16.49 23.66 7.00
CA GLY A 23 -16.13 22.67 8.01
C GLY A 23 -17.20 21.59 8.17
N TRP A 24 -18.49 21.96 8.21
CA TRP A 24 -19.57 20.97 8.22
C TRP A 24 -19.64 20.14 6.94
N THR A 25 -19.33 20.71 5.78
CA THR A 25 -19.23 19.99 4.51
C THR A 25 -18.15 18.91 4.56
N LEU A 26 -16.94 19.25 5.04
CA LEU A 26 -15.81 18.32 5.16
C LEU A 26 -16.11 17.19 6.17
N ILE A 27 -16.76 17.50 7.29
CA ILE A 27 -17.17 16.50 8.30
C ILE A 27 -18.27 15.57 7.75
N LEU A 28 -19.28 16.11 7.06
CA LEU A 28 -20.33 15.30 6.44
C LEU A 28 -19.78 14.44 5.30
N PHE A 29 -18.73 14.88 4.60
CA PHE A 29 -18.11 14.09 3.54
C PHE A 29 -17.50 12.77 4.05
N LEU A 30 -17.08 12.67 5.31
CA LEU A 30 -16.50 11.44 5.89
C LEU A 30 -17.39 10.20 5.74
N TRP A 31 -18.71 10.33 5.90
CA TRP A 31 -19.63 9.21 5.68
C TRP A 31 -20.09 9.10 4.22
N GLN A 32 -20.15 10.21 3.48
CA GLN A 32 -20.53 10.22 2.06
C GLN A 32 -19.47 9.52 1.20
N GLY A 33 -18.18 9.85 1.39
CA GLY A 33 -17.06 9.21 0.70
C GLY A 33 -16.95 7.73 1.06
N ALA A 34 -17.15 7.37 2.33
CA ALA A 34 -17.23 5.97 2.76
C ALA A 34 -18.40 5.21 2.10
N ALA A 35 -19.59 5.81 2.01
CA ALA A 35 -20.76 5.21 1.35
C ALA A 35 -20.53 4.99 -0.15
N ILE A 36 -19.98 5.98 -0.86
CA ILE A 36 -19.66 5.89 -2.29
C ILE A 36 -18.61 4.79 -2.54
N ALA A 37 -17.58 4.69 -1.70
CA ALA A 37 -16.58 3.64 -1.80
C ALA A 37 -17.13 2.24 -1.46
N ALA A 38 -18.01 2.11 -0.47
CA ALA A 38 -18.67 0.84 -0.16
C ALA A 38 -19.55 0.35 -1.31
N VAL A 39 -20.28 1.26 -1.98
CA VAL A 39 -21.03 0.94 -3.21
C VAL A 39 -20.09 0.54 -4.34
N LEU A 40 -18.95 1.22 -4.53
CA LEU A 40 -17.96 0.81 -5.53
C LEU A 40 -17.38 -0.58 -5.21
N ALA A 41 -17.03 -0.88 -3.96
CA ALA A 41 -16.50 -2.18 -3.55
C ALA A 41 -17.50 -3.32 -3.78
N LEU A 42 -18.79 -3.08 -3.52
CA LEU A 42 -19.88 -4.00 -3.85
C LEU A 42 -20.01 -4.20 -5.37
N LEU A 43 -20.00 -3.11 -6.16
CA LEU A 43 -20.00 -3.19 -7.62
C LEU A 43 -18.79 -3.97 -8.14
N ASP A 44 -17.60 -3.77 -7.57
CA ASP A 44 -16.37 -4.49 -7.93
C ASP A 44 -16.42 -5.99 -7.60
N ALA A 45 -17.16 -6.37 -6.56
CA ALA A 45 -17.41 -7.76 -6.20
C ALA A 45 -18.44 -8.43 -7.14
N LEU A 46 -19.49 -7.70 -7.53
CA LEU A 46 -20.51 -8.18 -8.47
C LEU A 46 -19.96 -8.25 -9.92
N LEU A 47 -19.25 -7.23 -10.36
CA LEU A 47 -18.67 -7.09 -11.70
C LEU A 47 -17.29 -7.76 -11.83
N ALA A 48 -16.89 -8.59 -10.85
CA ALA A 48 -15.59 -9.27 -10.79
C ALA A 48 -15.25 -10.12 -12.04
N ARG A 49 -16.27 -10.54 -12.81
CA ARG A 49 -16.14 -11.34 -14.04
C ARG A 49 -16.28 -10.52 -15.34
N HIS A 50 -16.47 -9.21 -15.26
CA HIS A 50 -16.67 -8.33 -16.43
C HIS A 50 -15.37 -7.65 -16.88
N ARG A 51 -15.33 -7.13 -18.13
CA ARG A 51 -14.18 -6.44 -18.74
C ARG A 51 -13.65 -5.30 -17.85
N ALA A 52 -12.35 -5.00 -17.93
CA ALA A 52 -11.72 -3.96 -17.10
C ALA A 52 -12.37 -2.58 -17.31
N VAL A 53 -12.75 -2.27 -18.55
CA VAL A 53 -13.43 -1.02 -18.94
C VAL A 53 -14.65 -0.72 -18.06
N LEU A 54 -15.50 -1.71 -17.75
CA LEU A 54 -16.70 -1.49 -16.95
C LEU A 54 -16.35 -1.16 -15.48
N ARG A 55 -15.35 -1.84 -14.91
CA ARG A 55 -14.85 -1.57 -13.54
C ARG A 55 -14.21 -0.18 -13.46
N TYR A 56 -13.38 0.18 -14.44
CA TYR A 56 -12.84 1.53 -14.59
C TYR A 56 -13.96 2.59 -14.67
N THR A 57 -14.99 2.39 -15.49
CA THR A 57 -16.13 3.33 -15.60
C THR A 57 -16.88 3.48 -14.27
N CYS A 58 -17.16 2.39 -13.56
CA CYS A 58 -17.78 2.46 -12.22
C CYS A 58 -16.91 3.24 -11.23
N ALA A 59 -15.59 3.05 -11.25
CA ALA A 59 -14.67 3.76 -10.38
C ALA A 59 -14.57 5.26 -10.72
N CYS A 60 -14.57 5.62 -12.02
CA CYS A 60 -14.63 7.01 -12.47
C CYS A 60 -15.95 7.70 -12.08
N VAL A 61 -17.09 7.00 -12.16
CA VAL A 61 -18.38 7.51 -11.68
C VAL A 61 -18.36 7.73 -10.17
N ALA A 62 -17.76 6.82 -9.39
CA ALA A 62 -17.57 7.00 -7.95
C ALA A 62 -16.68 8.22 -7.63
N LEU A 63 -15.60 8.44 -8.38
CA LEU A 63 -14.72 9.62 -8.24
C LEU A 63 -15.46 10.93 -8.55
N VAL A 64 -16.28 10.98 -9.61
CA VAL A 64 -17.13 12.14 -9.91
C VAL A 64 -18.18 12.35 -8.82
N GLY A 65 -18.76 11.28 -8.28
CA GLY A 65 -19.66 11.33 -7.11
C GLY A 65 -18.99 11.91 -5.87
N MET A 66 -17.73 11.56 -5.61
CA MET A 66 -16.92 12.10 -4.51
C MET A 66 -16.61 13.60 -4.69
N LEU A 67 -16.55 14.13 -5.92
CA LEU A 67 -16.47 15.57 -6.16
C LEU A 67 -17.83 16.27 -5.97
N ALA A 68 -18.92 15.64 -6.44
CA ALA A 68 -20.25 16.23 -6.39
C ALA A 68 -20.83 16.30 -4.96
N ALA A 69 -20.64 15.26 -4.14
CA ALA A 69 -21.21 15.16 -2.80
C ALA A 69 -20.88 16.35 -1.85
N PRO A 70 -19.61 16.81 -1.71
CA PRO A 70 -19.30 17.96 -0.88
C PRO A 70 -19.82 19.27 -1.49
N LEU A 71 -19.79 19.43 -2.83
CA LEU A 71 -20.31 20.62 -3.50
C LEU A 71 -21.83 20.76 -3.31
N LEU A 72 -22.58 19.67 -3.44
CA LEU A 72 -24.02 19.61 -3.16
C LEU A 72 -24.32 19.86 -1.67
N THR A 73 -23.52 19.30 -0.77
CA THR A 73 -23.66 19.52 0.68
C THR A 73 -23.45 20.99 1.04
N PHE A 74 -22.42 21.63 0.48
CA PHE A 74 -22.17 23.07 0.66
C PHE A 74 -23.31 23.92 0.10
N ALA A 75 -23.84 23.58 -1.08
CA ALA A 75 -24.98 24.27 -1.70
C ALA A 75 -26.28 24.14 -0.89
N VAL A 76 -26.53 22.99 -0.26
CA VAL A 76 -27.67 22.82 0.66
C VAL A 76 -27.48 23.66 1.94
N LEU A 77 -26.25 23.72 2.48
CA LEU A 77 -25.93 24.52 3.67
C LEU A 77 -25.96 26.05 3.41
N THR A 78 -25.58 26.53 2.22
CA THR A 78 -25.77 27.93 1.83
C THR A 78 -27.25 28.26 1.67
N ALA A 79 -28.00 27.48 0.88
CA ALA A 79 -29.44 27.70 0.69
C ALA A 79 -30.22 27.75 2.02
N SER A 80 -29.99 26.77 2.91
CA SER A 80 -30.64 26.68 4.22
C SER A 80 -30.38 27.88 5.14
N SER A 81 -29.30 28.64 4.91
CA SER A 81 -28.94 29.81 5.73
C SER A 81 -29.41 31.16 5.14
N HIS A 82 -29.97 31.18 3.92
CA HIS A 82 -30.67 32.36 3.40
C HIS A 82 -32.14 32.41 3.85
N THR A 83 -32.84 31.26 3.88
CA THR A 83 -34.27 31.19 4.24
C THR A 83 -34.58 31.69 5.66
N SER A 84 -33.67 31.50 6.62
CA SER A 84 -33.84 31.95 8.01
C SER A 84 -33.73 33.47 8.20
N SER A 85 -33.34 34.23 7.17
CA SER A 85 -33.07 35.67 7.25
C SER A 85 -34.24 36.56 6.78
N GLN A 86 -35.37 35.96 6.36
CA GLN A 86 -36.55 36.69 5.89
C GLN A 86 -37.80 36.28 6.69
N HIS A 87 -38.06 36.99 7.80
CA HIS A 87 -39.41 37.39 8.29
C HIS A 87 -39.35 37.94 9.73
N PRO A 88 -39.06 39.24 9.93
CA PRO A 88 -39.36 39.92 11.19
C PRO A 88 -40.86 40.25 11.26
N VAL A 89 -41.70 39.29 11.70
CA VAL A 89 -43.12 39.56 11.95
C VAL A 89 -43.26 40.36 13.25
N ILE A 90 -43.21 41.69 13.14
CA ILE A 90 -43.48 42.61 14.24
C ILE A 90 -44.99 42.60 14.52
N LEU A 91 -45.42 41.79 15.49
CA LEU A 91 -46.78 41.84 16.02
C LEU A 91 -46.93 43.04 16.96
N SER A 92 -47.36 44.17 16.40
CA SER A 92 -47.73 45.37 17.16
C SER A 92 -49.00 45.11 17.98
N SER A 93 -48.85 44.91 19.30
CA SER A 93 -49.99 44.77 20.22
C SER A 93 -50.85 46.06 20.24
N PRO A 94 -52.16 45.99 19.99
CA PRO A 94 -53.03 47.17 20.05
C PRO A 94 -53.23 47.63 21.50
N SER A 95 -53.03 48.93 21.75
CA SER A 95 -53.30 49.53 23.06
C SER A 95 -54.80 49.74 23.25
N VAL A 96 -55.45 48.84 23.98
CA VAL A 96 -56.86 48.99 24.37
C VAL A 96 -56.93 49.72 25.72
N ARG A 97 -57.47 50.93 25.70
CA ARG A 97 -57.88 51.65 26.92
C ARG A 97 -59.25 51.12 27.37
N THR A 98 -59.45 50.94 28.67
CA THR A 98 -60.78 50.77 29.29
C THR A 98 -61.04 51.86 30.35
N PRO A 99 -62.26 52.40 30.43
CA PRO A 99 -62.58 53.56 31.28
C PRO A 99 -63.02 53.19 32.70
N THR A 100 -63.20 54.22 33.53
CA THR A 100 -63.49 54.15 34.98
C THR A 100 -64.98 53.97 35.32
N ALA A 101 -65.28 53.01 36.21
CA ALA A 101 -66.43 52.99 37.14
C ALA A 101 -66.04 52.07 38.32
N MET A 102 -65.89 52.54 39.57
CA MET A 102 -66.91 52.85 40.58
C MET A 102 -67.86 51.70 40.93
N GLY A 103 -67.78 51.18 42.17
CA GLY A 103 -68.85 50.40 42.81
C GLY A 103 -68.43 49.22 43.71
N ALA A 104 -68.44 49.45 45.04
CA ALA A 104 -68.69 48.50 46.14
C ALA A 104 -67.93 47.13 46.28
N SER A 105 -67.14 47.05 47.36
CA SER A 105 -66.98 45.92 48.32
C SER A 105 -66.69 44.47 47.86
N ASP A 106 -65.53 43.97 48.29
CA ASP A 106 -65.31 42.69 48.98
C ASP A 106 -65.86 41.38 48.39
N PHE A 107 -65.23 40.89 47.31
CA PHE A 107 -65.15 39.45 47.06
C PHE A 107 -63.73 38.99 46.67
N ARG A 108 -63.16 38.07 47.48
CA ARG A 108 -61.88 37.40 47.19
C ARG A 108 -62.04 36.42 46.01
N PRO A 109 -61.28 36.55 44.89
CA PRO A 109 -61.28 35.56 43.83
C PRO A 109 -60.37 34.35 44.16
N LEU A 110 -60.77 33.53 45.14
CA LEU A 110 -60.19 32.18 45.31
C LEU A 110 -60.81 31.20 44.30
N ARG A 111 -60.38 31.27 43.04
CA ARG A 111 -60.69 30.25 42.02
C ARG A 111 -59.50 29.84 41.15
N THR A 112 -58.97 28.67 41.48
CA THR A 112 -58.60 27.59 40.53
C THR A 112 -58.16 28.00 39.12
N ILE A 113 -56.84 27.99 38.89
CA ILE A 113 -56.29 27.53 37.60
C ILE A 113 -56.03 26.03 37.72
N SER A 114 -56.37 25.28 36.66
CA SER A 114 -56.46 23.82 36.69
C SER A 114 -55.10 23.11 36.85
N LYS A 115 -55.14 21.90 37.44
CA LYS A 115 -54.05 20.92 37.35
C LYS A 115 -53.90 20.43 35.91
N ALA A 116 -53.14 21.17 35.11
CA ALA A 116 -52.45 20.64 33.93
C ALA A 116 -50.96 20.41 34.24
N ALA A 117 -50.68 19.69 35.33
CA ALA A 117 -49.34 19.25 35.72
C ALA A 117 -48.84 18.10 34.81
N GLY A 118 -48.93 18.30 33.50
CA GLY A 118 -48.35 17.42 32.51
C GLY A 118 -46.83 17.37 32.72
N ASN A 119 -46.28 16.17 32.87
CA ASN A 119 -44.92 15.93 33.32
C ASN A 119 -43.89 16.47 32.32
N ARG A 120 -43.56 17.76 32.42
CA ARG A 120 -42.41 18.39 31.75
C ARG A 120 -41.13 17.96 32.45
N ILE A 121 -40.78 16.68 32.28
CA ILE A 121 -39.41 16.22 32.40
C ILE A 121 -38.55 17.21 31.60
N PRO A 122 -37.57 17.89 32.21
CA PRO A 122 -36.63 18.70 31.47
C PRO A 122 -35.71 17.73 30.73
N VAL A 123 -36.17 17.22 29.58
CA VAL A 123 -35.34 16.51 28.62
C VAL A 123 -34.25 17.50 28.21
N ARG A 124 -33.10 17.40 28.87
CA ARG A 124 -31.85 18.09 28.55
C ARG A 124 -31.34 17.51 27.23
N SER A 125 -32.06 17.80 26.15
CA SER A 125 -31.64 17.57 24.78
C SER A 125 -30.19 18.07 24.63
N ALA A 126 -29.34 17.25 24.01
CA ALA A 126 -27.88 17.50 23.92
C ALA A 126 -27.49 18.72 23.03
N THR A 127 -28.42 19.63 22.77
CA THR A 127 -28.30 20.82 21.93
C THR A 127 -27.51 21.97 22.57
N VAL A 128 -27.32 21.99 23.89
CA VAL A 128 -26.57 23.09 24.57
C VAL A 128 -25.04 22.91 24.48
N PHE A 129 -24.55 21.67 24.36
CA PHE A 129 -23.11 21.40 24.28
C PHE A 129 -22.52 21.58 22.87
N ARG A 130 -23.30 21.23 21.83
CA ARG A 130 -22.90 21.33 20.41
C ARG A 130 -22.40 22.72 19.96
N PRO A 131 -23.06 23.87 20.24
CA PRO A 131 -22.70 25.15 19.61
C PRO A 131 -21.47 25.86 20.19
N ARG A 132 -20.84 25.34 21.26
CA ARG A 132 -19.62 25.97 21.84
C ARG A 132 -18.33 25.33 21.33
N VAL A 133 -18.28 23.99 21.27
CA VAL A 133 -17.09 23.26 20.78
C VAL A 133 -16.88 23.47 19.28
N SER A 134 -17.96 23.37 18.49
CA SER A 134 -17.90 23.59 17.03
C SER A 134 -17.32 24.97 16.68
N ARG A 135 -17.75 26.03 17.37
CA ARG A 135 -17.28 27.42 17.13
C ARG A 135 -15.80 27.66 17.39
N ILE A 136 -15.09 26.73 18.04
CA ILE A 136 -13.66 26.81 18.32
C ILE A 136 -12.88 25.81 17.47
N VAL A 137 -13.33 24.54 17.40
CA VAL A 137 -12.62 23.47 16.68
C VAL A 137 -12.74 23.60 15.15
N LEU A 138 -13.91 24.01 14.65
CA LEU A 138 -14.20 23.99 13.21
C LEU A 138 -13.32 24.95 12.39
N PRO A 139 -13.00 26.19 12.85
CA PRO A 139 -12.03 27.05 12.17
C PRO A 139 -10.62 26.45 12.11
N TRP A 140 -10.15 25.77 13.16
CA TRP A 140 -8.84 25.11 13.15
C TRP A 140 -8.80 23.92 12.19
N PHE A 141 -9.88 23.13 12.13
CA PHE A 141 -10.01 22.03 11.17
C PHE A 141 -10.00 22.54 9.72
N VAL A 142 -10.70 23.64 9.44
CA VAL A 142 -10.68 24.31 8.12
C VAL A 142 -9.30 24.90 7.80
N ALA A 143 -8.61 25.49 8.78
CA ALA A 143 -7.25 26.02 8.59
C ALA A 143 -6.23 24.91 8.31
N PHE A 144 -6.30 23.78 9.03
CA PHE A 144 -5.47 22.60 8.77
C PHE A 144 -5.74 22.00 7.38
N TRP A 145 -7.01 21.85 7.01
CA TRP A 145 -7.40 21.43 5.66
C TRP A 145 -6.84 22.37 4.58
N GLY A 146 -6.99 23.69 4.77
CA GLY A 146 -6.49 24.70 3.83
C GLY A 146 -4.96 24.69 3.70
N LEU A 147 -4.23 24.47 4.80
CA LEU A 147 -2.78 24.32 4.78
C LEU A 147 -2.35 23.04 4.04
N GLY A 148 -3.02 21.91 4.27
CA GLY A 148 -2.78 20.67 3.55
C GLY A 148 -3.03 20.82 2.04
N VAL A 149 -4.17 21.42 1.66
CA VAL A 149 -4.49 21.75 0.26
C VAL A 149 -3.44 22.67 -0.36
N PHE A 150 -2.95 23.68 0.36
CA PHE A 150 -1.90 24.58 -0.11
C PHE A 150 -0.58 23.84 -0.37
N VAL A 151 -0.09 23.06 0.59
CA VAL A 151 1.18 22.29 0.46
C VAL A 151 1.08 21.27 -0.68
N LEU A 152 -0.02 20.54 -0.78
CA LEU A 152 -0.25 19.58 -1.88
C LEU A 152 -0.40 20.28 -3.24
N SER A 153 -1.00 21.48 -3.28
CA SER A 153 -1.05 22.30 -4.49
C SER A 153 0.34 22.77 -4.92
N LEU A 154 1.21 23.18 -4.00
CA LEU A 154 2.60 23.52 -4.31
C LEU A 154 3.36 22.32 -4.88
N ARG A 155 3.19 21.12 -4.31
CA ARG A 155 3.74 19.86 -4.85
C ARG A 155 3.24 19.58 -6.26
N LEU A 156 1.94 19.76 -6.52
CA LEU A 156 1.34 19.56 -7.84
C LEU A 156 1.84 20.58 -8.88
N LEU A 157 1.97 21.85 -8.50
CA LEU A 157 2.56 22.90 -9.34
C LEU A 157 4.04 22.62 -9.66
N GLY A 158 4.82 22.15 -8.69
CA GLY A 158 6.20 21.74 -8.88
C GLY A 158 6.34 20.56 -9.87
N GLY A 159 5.49 19.54 -9.72
CA GLY A 159 5.41 18.42 -10.67
C GLY A 159 5.03 18.86 -12.08
N TRP A 160 4.04 19.75 -12.22
CA TRP A 160 3.66 20.32 -13.52
C TRP A 160 4.78 21.16 -14.15
N TRP A 161 5.51 21.94 -13.34
CA TRP A 161 6.68 22.69 -13.79
C TRP A 161 7.81 21.77 -14.28
N LEU A 162 8.07 20.67 -13.57
CA LEU A 162 9.04 19.64 -13.99
C LEU A 162 8.63 18.99 -15.31
N VAL A 163 7.38 18.56 -15.46
CA VAL A 163 6.86 18.03 -16.74
C VAL A 163 6.96 19.07 -17.86
N ARG A 164 6.68 20.35 -17.58
CA ARG A 164 6.82 21.44 -18.56
C ARG A 164 8.28 21.79 -18.87
N ARG A 165 9.24 21.47 -17.99
CA ARG A 165 10.69 21.53 -18.24
C ARG A 165 11.12 20.36 -19.13
N LEU A 166 10.67 19.15 -18.85
CA LEU A 166 10.90 17.95 -19.66
C LEU A 166 10.24 18.06 -21.05
N ALA A 167 9.15 18.80 -21.20
CA ALA A 167 8.49 19.03 -22.49
C ALA A 167 9.24 20.00 -23.45
N ARG A 168 10.47 20.45 -23.13
CA ARG A 168 11.19 21.46 -23.92
C ARG A 168 11.81 20.86 -25.20
N PRO A 169 11.50 21.38 -26.42
CA PRO A 169 11.97 20.79 -27.67
C PRO A 169 13.49 20.65 -27.81
N ALA A 170 14.28 21.56 -27.22
CA ALA A 170 15.74 21.59 -27.34
C ALA A 170 16.48 20.39 -26.69
N GLN A 171 15.77 19.49 -26.00
CA GLN A 171 16.34 18.31 -25.33
C GLN A 171 15.95 16.99 -26.02
N HIS A 172 15.37 17.04 -27.23
CA HIS A 172 14.69 15.92 -27.86
C HIS A 172 15.08 15.73 -29.33
N VAL A 173 15.34 14.48 -29.72
CA VAL A 173 15.62 14.10 -31.12
C VAL A 173 14.41 13.36 -31.68
N ALA A 174 13.98 13.69 -32.90
CA ALA A 174 12.89 12.99 -33.58
C ALA A 174 13.32 11.58 -34.00
N LEU A 175 12.42 10.60 -33.90
CA LEU A 175 12.68 9.22 -34.30
C LEU A 175 12.04 8.96 -35.68
N GLU A 176 12.62 9.53 -36.72
CA GLU A 176 12.07 9.54 -38.09
C GLU A 176 11.78 8.13 -38.61
N GLY A 177 12.70 7.18 -38.42
CA GLY A 177 12.53 5.77 -38.79
C GLY A 177 11.39 5.03 -38.07
N TRP A 178 10.85 5.59 -36.98
CA TRP A 178 9.72 5.05 -36.23
C TRP A 178 8.40 5.79 -36.50
N GLN A 179 8.42 6.87 -37.28
CA GLN A 179 7.23 7.69 -37.50
C GLN A 179 6.17 6.97 -38.35
N THR A 180 6.57 6.18 -39.34
CA THR A 180 5.67 5.30 -40.11
C THR A 180 4.95 4.28 -39.21
N THR A 181 5.66 3.76 -38.20
CA THR A 181 5.09 2.85 -37.20
C THR A 181 4.13 3.56 -36.25
N ILE A 182 4.45 4.76 -35.73
CA ILE A 182 3.51 5.49 -34.88
C ILE A 182 2.25 5.91 -35.64
N GLU A 183 2.36 6.25 -36.93
CA GLU A 183 1.22 6.56 -37.82
C GLU A 183 0.39 5.32 -38.20
N ARG A 184 1.01 4.13 -38.26
CA ARG A 184 0.32 2.83 -38.46
C ARG A 184 -0.46 2.43 -37.20
N LEU A 185 0.17 2.50 -36.02
CA LEU A 185 -0.46 2.18 -34.74
C LEU A 185 -1.53 3.21 -34.36
N SER A 186 -1.30 4.51 -34.59
CA SER A 186 -2.30 5.56 -34.36
C SER A 186 -3.55 5.37 -35.22
N ARG A 187 -3.42 4.85 -36.45
CA ARG A 187 -4.59 4.48 -37.28
C ARG A 187 -5.32 3.24 -36.75
N ARG A 188 -4.60 2.19 -36.34
CA ARG A 188 -5.21 0.99 -35.73
C ARG A 188 -5.99 1.30 -34.44
N LEU A 189 -5.46 2.21 -33.62
CA LEU A 189 -6.08 2.68 -32.36
C LEU A 189 -7.02 3.89 -32.56
N GLU A 190 -7.32 4.29 -33.80
CA GLU A 190 -8.12 5.46 -34.18
C GLU A 190 -7.79 6.74 -33.35
N VAL A 191 -6.50 7.02 -33.15
CA VAL A 191 -6.05 8.15 -32.34
C VAL A 191 -6.24 9.45 -33.14
N ALA A 192 -7.31 10.17 -32.83
CA ALA A 192 -7.75 11.37 -33.56
C ALA A 192 -6.83 12.61 -33.43
N ARG A 193 -5.62 12.49 -32.89
CA ARG A 193 -4.64 13.58 -32.76
C ARG A 193 -3.27 13.10 -33.25
N PRO A 194 -2.51 13.93 -34.01
CA PRO A 194 -1.15 13.57 -34.41
C PRO A 194 -0.24 13.48 -33.17
N VAL A 195 0.36 12.30 -32.97
CA VAL A 195 1.26 12.00 -31.84
C VAL A 195 2.71 12.15 -32.30
N ARG A 196 3.53 12.87 -31.54
CA ARG A 196 4.95 13.04 -31.84
C ARG A 196 5.79 12.03 -31.04
N LEU A 197 6.62 11.24 -31.72
CA LEU A 197 7.56 10.33 -31.07
C LEU A 197 8.96 10.96 -31.01
N MET A 198 9.55 11.04 -29.82
CA MET A 198 10.88 11.63 -29.62
C MET A 198 11.73 10.81 -28.64
N ARG A 199 13.04 10.74 -28.90
CA ARG A 199 14.02 10.19 -27.95
C ARG A 199 14.36 11.25 -26.91
N SER A 200 14.39 10.84 -25.64
CA SER A 200 14.91 11.64 -24.52
C SER A 200 15.97 10.87 -23.73
N VAL A 201 16.84 11.62 -23.06
CA VAL A 201 17.86 11.10 -22.12
C VAL A 201 17.48 11.42 -20.66
N LEU A 202 16.38 12.16 -20.45
CA LEU A 202 15.92 12.65 -19.14
C LEU A 202 14.71 11.88 -18.59
N VAL A 203 14.32 10.80 -19.25
CA VAL A 203 13.29 9.86 -18.78
C VAL A 203 13.92 8.47 -18.72
N THR A 204 13.49 7.66 -17.74
CA THR A 204 13.92 6.26 -17.57
C THR A 204 12.84 5.27 -18.05
N VAL A 205 11.61 5.75 -18.24
CA VAL A 205 10.44 4.96 -18.68
C VAL A 205 9.77 5.68 -19.86
N PRO A 206 9.21 4.97 -20.85
CA PRO A 206 8.29 5.54 -21.85
C PRO A 206 7.27 6.46 -21.18
N THR A 207 7.17 7.71 -21.63
CA THR A 207 6.36 8.73 -20.96
C THR A 207 5.55 9.54 -21.96
N THR A 208 4.23 9.49 -21.85
CA THR A 208 3.29 10.37 -22.57
C THR A 208 3.18 11.74 -21.93
N ILE A 209 3.50 12.80 -22.69
CA ILE A 209 3.44 14.20 -22.26
C ILE A 209 2.53 15.02 -23.17
N GLY A 210 1.66 15.82 -22.55
CA GLY A 210 0.85 16.84 -23.22
C GLY A 210 -0.51 16.34 -23.72
N TRP A 211 -1.51 17.22 -23.68
CA TRP A 211 -2.90 16.90 -24.00
C TRP A 211 -3.36 17.43 -25.36
N LEU A 212 -3.09 18.70 -25.65
CA LEU A 212 -3.42 19.35 -26.93
C LEU A 212 -2.55 18.89 -28.09
N ARG A 213 -1.30 18.52 -27.81
CA ARG A 213 -0.32 17.98 -28.75
C ARG A 213 0.44 16.85 -28.04
N PRO A 214 -0.08 15.61 -28.04
CA PRO A 214 0.53 14.51 -27.32
C PRO A 214 1.90 14.15 -27.91
N MET A 215 2.85 13.88 -27.02
CA MET A 215 4.22 13.49 -27.33
C MET A 215 4.57 12.26 -26.52
N ILE A 216 5.12 11.22 -27.16
CA ILE A 216 5.68 10.05 -26.49
C ILE A 216 7.19 10.28 -26.41
N LEU A 217 7.74 10.31 -25.19
CA LEU A 217 9.17 10.27 -24.94
C LEU A 217 9.60 8.82 -24.73
N LEU A 218 10.53 8.33 -25.55
CA LEU A 218 11.21 7.05 -25.31
C LEU A 218 12.59 7.30 -24.68
N PRO A 219 12.95 6.56 -23.60
CA PRO A 219 14.31 6.56 -23.08
C PRO A 219 15.25 5.86 -24.07
N ALA A 220 16.52 6.29 -24.12
CA ALA A 220 17.51 5.71 -25.02
C ALA A 220 17.69 4.19 -24.82
N SER A 221 17.62 3.72 -23.57
CA SER A 221 17.72 2.29 -23.19
C SER A 221 16.67 1.41 -23.89
N THR A 222 15.41 1.85 -24.00
CA THR A 222 14.36 1.08 -24.69
C THR A 222 14.58 0.94 -26.20
N LEU A 223 15.36 1.82 -26.82
CA LEU A 223 15.69 1.74 -28.25
C LEU A 223 16.87 0.81 -28.54
N THR A 224 17.65 0.43 -27.52
CA THR A 224 18.82 -0.44 -27.64
C THR A 224 18.62 -1.81 -26.98
N GLY A 225 17.78 -1.90 -25.94
CA GLY A 225 17.55 -3.11 -25.15
C GLY A 225 16.25 -3.88 -25.49
N LEU A 226 15.44 -3.42 -26.43
CA LEU A 226 14.18 -4.08 -26.82
C LEU A 226 14.14 -4.40 -28.32
N LEU A 227 13.51 -5.51 -28.65
CA LEU A 227 13.20 -5.90 -30.03
C LEU A 227 12.20 -4.94 -30.66
N PRO A 228 12.22 -4.72 -32.00
CA PRO A 228 11.30 -3.79 -32.65
C PRO A 228 9.82 -4.09 -32.36
N THR A 229 9.41 -5.36 -32.32
CA THR A 229 8.04 -5.78 -31.99
C THR A 229 7.64 -5.51 -30.54
N GLN A 230 8.58 -5.53 -29.61
CA GLN A 230 8.36 -5.15 -28.21
C GLN A 230 8.15 -3.63 -28.08
N ILE A 231 8.95 -2.84 -28.82
CA ILE A 231 8.77 -1.37 -28.92
C ILE A 231 7.39 -1.04 -29.51
N GLU A 232 6.92 -1.76 -30.54
CA GLU A 232 5.58 -1.56 -31.09
C GLU A 232 4.46 -1.84 -30.08
N ALA A 233 4.59 -2.89 -29.26
CA ALA A 233 3.61 -3.20 -28.22
C ALA A 233 3.58 -2.15 -27.09
N ILE A 234 4.74 -1.60 -26.70
CA ILE A 234 4.83 -0.48 -25.75
C ILE A 234 4.23 0.80 -26.35
N LEU A 235 4.52 1.12 -27.61
CA LEU A 235 3.94 2.27 -28.30
C LEU A 235 2.41 2.14 -28.43
N ALA A 236 1.88 0.94 -28.63
CA ALA A 236 0.44 0.69 -28.61
C ALA A 236 -0.19 0.98 -27.23
N HIS A 237 0.51 0.68 -26.13
CA HIS A 237 0.07 0.99 -24.76
C HIS A 237 0.05 2.51 -24.50
N GLU A 238 1.10 3.24 -24.86
CA GLU A 238 1.13 4.71 -24.74
C GLU A 238 0.07 5.40 -25.60
N LEU A 239 -0.17 4.89 -26.82
CA LEU A 239 -1.26 5.35 -27.67
C LEU A 239 -2.66 5.04 -27.09
N ALA A 240 -2.81 3.95 -26.34
CA ALA A 240 -4.06 3.64 -25.64
C ALA A 240 -4.39 4.66 -24.53
N HIS A 241 -3.39 5.13 -23.76
CA HIS A 241 -3.58 6.23 -22.80
C HIS A 241 -4.03 7.54 -23.48
N ILE A 242 -3.45 7.86 -24.65
CA ILE A 242 -3.86 9.02 -25.46
C ILE A 242 -5.30 8.86 -25.96
N ARG A 243 -5.65 7.70 -26.54
CA ARG A 243 -7.01 7.37 -27.01
C ARG A 243 -8.05 7.52 -25.89
N ARG A 244 -7.77 6.93 -24.72
CA ARG A 244 -8.66 6.93 -23.55
C ARG A 244 -8.69 8.26 -22.78
N HIS A 245 -7.89 9.25 -23.19
CA HIS A 245 -7.80 10.58 -22.56
C HIS A 245 -7.48 10.50 -21.05
N ASP A 246 -6.68 9.52 -20.62
CA ASP A 246 -6.43 9.24 -19.19
C ASP A 246 -5.83 10.43 -18.42
N TYR A 247 -5.20 11.38 -19.11
CA TYR A 247 -4.73 12.64 -18.52
C TYR A 247 -5.85 13.45 -17.85
N LEU A 248 -7.11 13.37 -18.33
CA LEU A 248 -8.26 14.03 -17.71
C LEU A 248 -8.62 13.37 -16.37
N VAL A 249 -8.62 12.04 -16.34
CA VAL A 249 -8.92 11.27 -15.13
C VAL A 249 -7.79 11.42 -14.12
N ASN A 250 -6.53 11.40 -14.57
CA ASN A 250 -5.37 11.67 -13.70
C ASN A 250 -5.40 13.10 -13.13
N LEU A 251 -5.85 14.11 -13.89
CA LEU A 251 -6.04 15.47 -13.39
C LEU A 251 -7.16 15.52 -12.33
N LEU A 252 -8.28 14.84 -12.56
CA LEU A 252 -9.38 14.74 -11.60
C LEU A 252 -8.94 14.01 -10.32
N GLN A 253 -8.21 12.90 -10.44
CA GLN A 253 -7.60 12.20 -9.30
C GLN A 253 -6.65 13.11 -8.52
N SER A 254 -5.74 13.82 -9.22
CA SER A 254 -4.80 14.76 -8.58
C SER A 254 -5.52 15.87 -7.80
N LEU A 255 -6.63 16.39 -8.36
CA LEU A 255 -7.47 17.40 -7.71
C LEU A 255 -8.17 16.84 -6.47
N LEU A 256 -8.73 15.63 -6.52
CA LEU A 256 -9.44 15.04 -5.39
C LEU A 256 -8.50 14.51 -4.30
N GLU A 257 -7.36 13.93 -4.66
CA GLU A 257 -6.28 13.57 -3.72
C GLU A 257 -5.72 14.83 -3.03
N THR A 258 -5.75 15.99 -3.68
CA THR A 258 -5.41 17.29 -3.06
C THR A 258 -6.51 17.81 -2.14
N LEU A 259 -7.76 17.90 -2.62
CA LEU A 259 -8.89 18.51 -1.87
C LEU A 259 -9.40 17.63 -0.71
N LEU A 260 -9.25 16.31 -0.82
CA LEU A 260 -9.82 15.32 0.10
C LEU A 260 -8.72 14.40 0.68
N PHE A 261 -7.49 14.92 0.78
CA PHE A 261 -6.28 14.19 1.22
C PHE A 261 -6.44 13.43 2.55
N TYR A 262 -7.32 13.90 3.44
CA TYR A 262 -7.60 13.31 4.75
C TYR A 262 -8.50 12.05 4.68
N HIS A 263 -9.07 11.72 3.51
CA HIS A 263 -10.11 10.70 3.39
C HIS A 263 -9.58 9.39 2.77
N PRO A 264 -9.36 8.30 3.54
CA PRO A 264 -8.71 7.08 3.04
C PRO A 264 -9.44 6.43 1.87
N ALA A 265 -10.78 6.51 1.83
CA ALA A 265 -11.55 5.96 0.72
C ALA A 265 -11.32 6.67 -0.64
N VAL A 266 -10.89 7.94 -0.66
CA VAL A 266 -10.55 8.65 -1.91
C VAL A 266 -9.25 8.09 -2.48
N TRP A 267 -8.25 7.87 -1.64
CA TRP A 267 -7.00 7.18 -2.02
C TRP A 267 -7.26 5.76 -2.52
N TRP A 268 -8.20 5.03 -1.91
CA TRP A 268 -8.60 3.69 -2.37
C TRP A 268 -9.27 3.73 -3.75
N VAL A 269 -10.28 4.60 -3.97
CA VAL A 269 -10.92 4.76 -5.30
C VAL A 269 -9.89 5.18 -6.34
N SER A 270 -8.99 6.10 -6.02
CA SER A 270 -7.96 6.58 -6.93
C SER A 270 -6.91 5.50 -7.25
N ARG A 271 -6.50 4.67 -6.27
CA ARG A 271 -5.67 3.48 -6.54
C ARG A 271 -6.42 2.52 -7.46
N ARG A 272 -7.70 2.24 -7.18
CA ARG A 272 -8.55 1.35 -7.99
C ARG A 272 -8.67 1.81 -9.45
N ILE A 273 -8.75 3.13 -9.69
CA ILE A 273 -8.75 3.72 -11.04
C ILE A 273 -7.39 3.52 -11.71
N ARG A 274 -6.27 3.72 -11.01
CA ARG A 274 -4.93 3.43 -11.53
C ARG A 274 -4.82 1.95 -11.93
N ASP A 275 -5.18 1.01 -11.05
CA ASP A 275 -5.11 -0.43 -11.33
C ASP A 275 -5.90 -0.84 -12.58
N GLU A 276 -7.16 -0.37 -12.69
CA GLU A 276 -8.03 -0.73 -13.83
C GLU A 276 -7.69 0.05 -15.11
N ARG A 277 -7.00 1.20 -15.02
CA ARG A 277 -6.51 1.96 -16.17
C ARG A 277 -5.49 1.15 -16.95
N GLU A 278 -4.47 0.64 -16.26
CA GLU A 278 -3.41 -0.16 -16.88
C GLU A 278 -4.01 -1.37 -17.60
N LEU A 279 -4.93 -2.09 -16.93
CA LEU A 279 -5.63 -3.26 -17.49
C LEU A 279 -6.50 -2.95 -18.71
N CYS A 280 -6.99 -1.71 -18.87
CA CYS A 280 -7.70 -1.26 -20.07
C CYS A 280 -6.74 -0.91 -21.22
N CYS A 281 -5.57 -0.35 -20.91
CA CYS A 281 -4.56 -0.05 -21.90
C CYS A 281 -3.82 -1.32 -22.36
N ASP A 282 -3.66 -2.32 -21.49
CA ASP A 282 -3.16 -3.66 -21.83
C ASP A 282 -4.08 -4.36 -22.85
N GLU A 283 -5.41 -4.30 -22.63
CA GLU A 283 -6.41 -4.87 -23.57
C GLU A 283 -6.25 -4.26 -24.98
N LEU A 284 -6.13 -2.92 -25.08
CA LEU A 284 -5.96 -2.22 -26.36
C LEU A 284 -4.56 -2.38 -26.97
N ALA A 285 -3.51 -2.49 -26.16
CA ALA A 285 -2.15 -2.71 -26.64
C ALA A 285 -2.04 -4.05 -27.36
N VAL A 286 -2.59 -5.12 -26.77
CA VAL A 286 -2.67 -6.46 -27.37
C VAL A 286 -3.54 -6.48 -28.62
N GLU A 287 -4.70 -5.80 -28.62
CA GLU A 287 -5.59 -5.71 -29.77
C GLU A 287 -4.91 -5.01 -30.98
N ALA A 288 -4.02 -4.04 -30.73
CA ALA A 288 -3.30 -3.31 -31.77
C ALA A 288 -1.97 -3.94 -32.21
N SER A 289 -1.25 -4.62 -31.31
CA SER A 289 0.02 -5.32 -31.61
C SER A 289 -0.21 -6.70 -32.23
N GLY A 290 -1.22 -7.43 -31.75
CA GLY A 290 -1.60 -8.78 -32.20
C GLY A 290 -1.02 -9.93 -31.38
N ASP A 291 -0.12 -9.67 -30.42
CA ASP A 291 0.57 -10.73 -29.65
C ASP A 291 0.66 -10.39 -28.14
N PRO A 292 -0.03 -11.16 -27.25
CA PRO A 292 0.04 -10.97 -25.81
C PRO A 292 1.38 -11.39 -25.18
N ILE A 293 2.09 -12.34 -25.77
CA ILE A 293 3.35 -12.89 -25.25
C ILE A 293 4.50 -11.94 -25.57
N VAL A 294 4.57 -11.39 -26.78
CA VAL A 294 5.52 -10.33 -27.14
C VAL A 294 5.31 -9.11 -26.24
N TYR A 295 4.05 -8.73 -25.96
CA TYR A 295 3.77 -7.63 -25.03
C TYR A 295 4.15 -7.96 -23.58
N ALA A 296 3.86 -9.17 -23.09
CA ALA A 296 4.29 -9.61 -21.77
C ALA A 296 5.82 -9.62 -21.61
N ARG A 297 6.56 -10.12 -22.62
CA ARG A 297 8.03 -10.07 -22.67
C ARG A 297 8.53 -8.62 -22.74
N ALA A 298 7.88 -7.74 -23.50
CA ALA A 298 8.21 -6.30 -23.55
C ALA A 298 8.06 -5.62 -22.17
N LEU A 299 7.03 -5.97 -21.39
CA LEU A 299 6.84 -5.49 -20.02
C LEU A 299 7.93 -6.01 -19.06
N VAL A 300 8.38 -7.26 -19.20
CA VAL A 300 9.47 -7.83 -18.39
C VAL A 300 10.81 -7.16 -18.70
N GLU A 301 11.18 -7.01 -19.98
CA GLU A 301 12.45 -6.38 -20.35
C GLU A 301 12.45 -4.87 -20.05
N LEU A 302 11.31 -4.19 -20.16
CA LEU A 302 11.17 -2.80 -19.71
C LEU A 302 11.37 -2.64 -18.19
N GLU A 303 10.94 -3.63 -17.40
CA GLU A 303 11.18 -3.65 -15.95
C GLU A 303 12.65 -3.97 -15.63
N ARG A 304 13.28 -4.90 -16.36
CA ARG A 304 14.73 -5.20 -16.23
C ARG A 304 15.58 -3.96 -16.49
N LEU A 305 15.29 -3.23 -17.57
CA LEU A 305 15.92 -1.94 -17.91
C LEU A 305 15.62 -0.80 -16.90
N ARG A 306 14.75 -1.03 -15.91
CA ARG A 306 14.47 -0.11 -14.79
C ARG A 306 15.07 -0.58 -13.46
N GLY A 307 15.26 -1.89 -13.30
CA GLY A 307 15.73 -2.51 -12.06
C GLY A 307 17.16 -2.16 -11.66
N GLU A 308 17.97 -1.62 -12.58
CA GLU A 308 19.37 -1.25 -12.32
C GLU A 308 19.54 0.03 -11.48
N GLU A 309 18.51 0.86 -11.25
CA GLU A 309 18.68 2.19 -10.60
C GLU A 309 18.13 2.38 -9.17
N ILE A 310 16.93 1.92 -8.78
CA ILE A 310 16.34 2.28 -7.44
C ILE A 310 15.49 1.17 -6.80
N GLY A 311 15.98 0.54 -5.73
CA GLY A 311 15.32 -0.60 -5.07
C GLY A 311 14.09 -0.32 -4.18
N LEU A 312 14.04 0.82 -3.48
CA LEU A 312 13.02 1.03 -2.40
C LEU A 312 11.58 1.31 -2.89
N ALA A 313 11.41 1.84 -4.11
CA ALA A 313 10.07 2.10 -4.67
C ALA A 313 9.41 0.86 -5.33
N MET A 314 10.17 -0.23 -5.51
CA MET A 314 9.75 -1.36 -6.34
C MET A 314 8.68 -2.24 -5.67
N ALA A 315 8.78 -2.47 -4.35
CA ALA A 315 7.88 -3.38 -3.61
C ALA A 315 6.40 -2.96 -3.67
N ALA A 316 6.10 -1.67 -3.78
CA ALA A 316 4.73 -1.17 -3.92
C ALA A 316 4.18 -1.27 -5.36
N THR A 317 5.04 -1.49 -6.34
CA THR A 317 4.72 -1.40 -7.78
C THR A 317 4.74 -2.77 -8.47
N SER A 318 5.63 -3.67 -8.06
CA SER A 318 5.85 -5.01 -8.63
C SER A 318 4.57 -5.85 -8.73
N GLY A 319 3.76 -5.89 -7.68
CA GLY A 319 2.50 -6.67 -7.65
C GLY A 319 1.49 -6.26 -8.73
N SER A 320 1.53 -5.00 -9.21
CA SER A 320 0.70 -4.57 -10.34
C SER A 320 1.19 -5.12 -11.67
N LEU A 321 2.52 -5.17 -11.88
CA LEU A 321 3.15 -5.68 -13.09
C LEU A 321 2.99 -7.20 -13.20
N VAL A 322 3.28 -7.94 -12.12
CA VAL A 322 3.11 -9.41 -12.08
C VAL A 322 1.66 -9.79 -12.38
N TYR A 323 0.68 -9.06 -11.85
CA TYR A 323 -0.73 -9.29 -12.17
C TYR A 323 -1.07 -9.02 -13.65
N ARG A 324 -0.49 -7.98 -14.26
CA ARG A 324 -0.66 -7.68 -15.70
C ARG A 324 -0.07 -8.80 -16.57
N ILE A 325 1.18 -9.20 -16.32
CA ILE A 325 1.86 -10.30 -17.04
C ILE A 325 1.10 -11.61 -16.91
N ALA A 326 0.78 -12.03 -15.68
CA ALA A 326 0.05 -13.28 -15.44
C ALA A 326 -1.37 -13.25 -16.02
N ARG A 327 -1.97 -12.06 -16.23
CA ARG A 327 -3.24 -11.90 -16.95
C ARG A 327 -3.06 -12.03 -18.47
N LEU A 328 -2.03 -11.41 -19.05
CA LEU A 328 -1.71 -11.48 -20.48
C LEU A 328 -1.45 -12.92 -20.93
N LEU A 329 -0.75 -13.69 -20.08
CA LEU A 329 -0.47 -15.12 -20.29
C LEU A 329 -1.65 -16.04 -19.94
N GLY A 330 -2.84 -15.50 -19.61
CA GLY A 330 -4.05 -16.28 -19.29
C GLY A 330 -4.05 -17.01 -17.93
N VAL A 331 -2.91 -17.10 -17.25
CA VAL A 331 -2.70 -17.77 -15.96
C VAL A 331 -3.60 -17.18 -14.86
N SER A 332 -3.76 -15.85 -14.84
CA SER A 332 -4.54 -15.13 -13.81
C SER A 332 -6.05 -15.14 -14.08
N ARG A 333 -6.72 -16.26 -13.74
CA ARG A 333 -8.07 -16.17 -13.18
C ARG A 333 -7.95 -15.54 -11.79
N ARG A 334 -8.44 -14.31 -11.62
CA ARG A 334 -8.33 -13.51 -10.39
C ARG A 334 -8.78 -14.32 -9.16
N SER A 335 -7.82 -14.88 -8.43
CA SER A 335 -8.09 -15.49 -7.12
C SER A 335 -8.70 -14.43 -6.23
N ARG A 336 -9.88 -14.72 -5.69
CA ARG A 336 -10.63 -13.80 -4.85
C ARG A 336 -11.34 -14.61 -3.79
N GLN A 337 -11.00 -14.34 -2.53
CA GLN A 337 -11.90 -14.61 -1.42
C GLN A 337 -13.25 -13.96 -1.77
N VAL A 338 -14.26 -14.79 -1.99
CA VAL A 338 -15.58 -14.30 -2.42
C VAL A 338 -16.28 -13.79 -1.17
N VAL A 339 -16.11 -12.49 -0.86
CA VAL A 339 -16.88 -11.84 0.20
C VAL A 339 -18.35 -12.18 -0.04
N PRO A 340 -19.03 -12.91 0.87
CA PRO A 340 -20.36 -13.41 0.61
C PRO A 340 -21.28 -12.22 0.40
N ARG A 341 -22.11 -12.27 -0.65
CA ARG A 341 -22.88 -11.09 -1.12
C ARG A 341 -23.68 -10.42 0.00
N GLY A 342 -24.20 -11.21 0.95
CA GLY A 342 -24.88 -10.71 2.15
C GLY A 342 -24.00 -9.83 3.05
N LEU A 343 -22.71 -10.13 3.24
CA LEU A 343 -21.80 -9.31 4.05
C LEU A 343 -21.47 -7.98 3.35
N ALA A 344 -21.26 -8.00 2.04
CA ALA A 344 -21.05 -6.77 1.27
C ALA A 344 -22.29 -5.85 1.30
N TRP A 345 -23.49 -6.42 1.15
CA TRP A 345 -24.75 -5.66 1.33
C TRP A 345 -24.97 -5.21 2.78
N ALA A 346 -24.58 -5.99 3.79
CA ALA A 346 -24.68 -5.61 5.20
C ALA A 346 -23.77 -4.42 5.54
N VAL A 347 -22.55 -4.37 5.01
CA VAL A 347 -21.64 -3.22 5.16
C VAL A 347 -22.23 -1.96 4.49
N VAL A 348 -22.74 -2.08 3.25
CA VAL A 348 -23.41 -0.96 2.57
C VAL A 348 -24.64 -0.48 3.35
N ALA A 349 -25.47 -1.40 3.84
CA ALA A 349 -26.63 -1.08 4.66
C ALA A 349 -26.25 -0.41 5.99
N ALA A 350 -25.21 -0.89 6.67
CA ALA A 350 -24.71 -0.31 7.92
C ALA A 350 -24.18 1.12 7.71
N VAL A 351 -23.38 1.36 6.66
CA VAL A 351 -22.86 2.70 6.33
C VAL A 351 -24.01 3.65 5.96
N ILE A 352 -25.03 3.18 5.22
CA ILE A 352 -26.22 3.97 4.92
C ILE A 352 -27.04 4.25 6.19
N LEU A 353 -27.18 3.30 7.11
CA LEU A 353 -27.92 3.47 8.37
C LEU A 353 -27.22 4.47 9.31
N ILE A 354 -25.89 4.39 9.42
CA ILE A 354 -25.05 5.33 10.19
C ILE A 354 -25.11 6.73 9.55
N GLY A 355 -25.00 6.83 8.22
CA GLY A 355 -25.19 8.08 7.47
C GLY A 355 -26.60 8.67 7.66
N SER A 356 -27.63 7.81 7.73
CA SER A 356 -29.02 8.21 7.99
C SER A 356 -29.21 8.73 9.42
N ALA A 357 -28.53 8.15 10.42
CA ALA A 357 -28.53 8.67 11.79
C ALA A 357 -27.79 10.03 11.89
N ALA A 358 -26.63 10.15 11.23
CA ALA A 358 -25.85 11.38 11.18
C ALA A 358 -26.60 12.52 10.46
N GLY A 359 -27.17 12.25 9.29
CA GLY A 359 -28.00 13.19 8.52
C GLY A 359 -29.35 13.48 9.17
N GLY A 360 -29.95 12.50 9.86
CA GLY A 360 -31.18 12.67 10.64
C GLY A 360 -31.06 13.69 11.76
N ALA A 361 -29.85 13.86 12.33
CA ALA A 361 -29.54 14.93 13.29
C ALA A 361 -29.49 16.33 12.66
N VAL A 362 -29.58 16.44 11.33
CA VAL A 362 -29.70 17.69 10.55
C VAL A 362 -31.14 17.84 9.98
N ARG A 363 -32.13 17.15 10.55
CA ARG A 363 -33.55 17.49 10.31
C ARG A 363 -33.85 18.90 10.80
N VAL A 364 -33.77 19.87 9.88
CA VAL A 364 -34.54 21.11 9.96
C VAL A 364 -35.98 20.71 10.23
N LYS A 365 -36.56 21.21 11.33
CA LYS A 365 -38.00 21.12 11.55
C LYS A 365 -38.69 22.04 10.54
N GLY A 366 -39.02 21.48 9.37
CA GLY A 366 -40.19 21.97 8.66
C GLY A 366 -41.37 21.82 9.61
N HIS A 367 -41.92 22.94 10.07
CA HIS A 367 -43.21 22.91 10.76
C HIS A 367 -44.24 22.31 9.80
N PRO A 368 -45.01 21.29 10.21
CA PRO A 368 -46.26 20.99 9.53
C PRO A 368 -47.10 22.27 9.46
N LEU A 369 -47.81 22.48 8.35
CA LEU A 369 -48.82 23.53 8.27
C LEU A 369 -49.99 23.15 9.19
N GLU A 370 -49.89 23.56 10.45
CA GLU A 370 -50.94 23.42 11.45
C GLU A 370 -52.09 24.37 11.07
N ALA A 371 -53.02 23.86 10.27
CA ALA A 371 -54.19 24.59 9.82
C ALA A 371 -54.99 25.10 11.04
N PRO A 372 -55.38 26.38 11.09
CA PRO A 372 -55.73 27.06 12.33
C PRO A 372 -57.05 26.55 12.94
N PRO A 373 -57.02 25.95 14.15
CA PRO A 373 -58.24 25.67 14.90
C PRO A 373 -58.72 26.92 15.66
N ALA A 374 -60.02 26.93 15.99
CA ALA A 374 -60.62 27.81 17.01
C ALA A 374 -60.66 29.35 16.75
N ALA A 375 -60.83 29.79 15.50
CA ALA A 375 -61.49 31.08 15.21
C ALA A 375 -63.01 30.94 14.93
N ALA A 376 -63.48 29.73 14.60
CA ALA A 376 -64.83 29.49 14.05
C ALA A 376 -65.82 28.75 14.97
N GLN A 377 -65.43 28.40 16.21
CA GLN A 377 -66.28 27.58 17.12
C GLN A 377 -66.84 28.33 18.33
N ALA A 378 -66.54 29.62 18.49
CA ALA A 378 -67.12 30.48 19.55
C ALA A 378 -68.63 30.76 19.39
N VAL A 379 -69.26 30.29 18.30
CA VAL A 379 -70.66 30.59 17.93
C VAL A 379 -71.62 29.43 18.21
N CYS A 380 -71.14 28.19 18.47
CA CYS A 380 -72.00 27.00 18.51
C CYS A 380 -71.75 26.04 19.69
N GLN A 381 -71.57 26.56 20.91
CA GLN A 381 -71.63 25.76 22.15
C GLN A 381 -72.55 26.34 23.24
N VAL A 382 -73.63 27.03 22.83
CA VAL A 382 -74.81 27.27 23.68
C VAL A 382 -75.81 26.10 23.60
N ALA A 383 -75.67 25.21 22.61
CA ALA A 383 -76.68 24.23 22.23
C ALA A 383 -76.18 22.77 22.27
N THR A 384 -75.62 22.32 23.40
CA THR A 384 -75.69 20.90 23.85
C THR A 384 -75.35 20.75 25.33
N ALA A 385 -76.24 21.22 26.20
CA ALA A 385 -76.41 20.56 27.48
C ALA A 385 -77.09 19.18 27.25
N ALA A 386 -76.90 18.25 28.19
CA ALA A 386 -77.68 17.00 28.34
C ALA A 386 -77.51 15.85 27.31
N ALA A 387 -76.29 15.32 27.16
CA ALA A 387 -76.05 13.87 27.00
C ALA A 387 -74.61 13.55 27.46
N ARG A 388 -74.26 12.86 28.54
CA ARG A 388 -74.79 11.72 29.35
C ARG A 388 -73.79 10.55 29.25
N ILE A 389 -73.28 10.16 30.43
CA ILE A 389 -72.90 8.79 30.83
C ILE A 389 -71.54 8.24 30.31
N ALA A 390 -70.72 7.82 31.28
CA ALA A 390 -69.46 7.05 31.19
C ALA A 390 -69.76 5.57 31.58
N PRO A 391 -68.87 4.69 32.12
CA PRO A 391 -67.40 4.69 32.30
C PRO A 391 -66.75 3.30 31.98
N SER A 392 -65.64 2.93 32.67
CA SER A 392 -65.20 1.55 33.03
C SER A 392 -64.49 0.69 31.94
N VAL A 393 -63.57 -0.26 32.22
CA VAL A 393 -62.87 -0.85 33.42
C VAL A 393 -61.37 -1.04 32.99
N ALA A 394 -60.27 -0.74 33.73
CA ALA A 394 -59.62 -1.45 34.86
C ALA A 394 -59.24 -2.95 34.62
N ALA A 395 -58.19 -3.59 35.19
CA ALA A 395 -57.02 -3.19 36.02
C ALA A 395 -55.99 -4.37 36.18
N THR A 396 -54.92 -4.18 37.01
CA THR A 396 -53.98 -5.21 37.59
C THR A 396 -52.93 -5.84 36.64
N SER A 397 -51.71 -6.29 37.02
CA SER A 397 -50.93 -6.45 38.30
C SER A 397 -49.41 -6.29 37.98
N VAL A 398 -48.46 -5.82 38.82
CA VAL A 398 -47.85 -6.38 40.07
C VAL A 398 -47.16 -7.74 39.81
N ASP A 399 -45.85 -8.01 40.02
CA ASP A 399 -44.65 -7.27 40.55
C ASP A 399 -43.33 -7.99 40.05
N ALA A 400 -42.05 -7.91 40.51
CA ALA A 400 -41.27 -7.24 41.58
C ALA A 400 -39.71 -7.30 41.34
N SER A 401 -38.93 -6.57 42.17
CA SER A 401 -37.52 -6.74 42.66
C SER A 401 -36.34 -7.32 41.80
N ALA A 402 -35.32 -6.47 41.56
CA ALA A 402 -33.86 -6.51 41.93
C ALA A 402 -33.07 -7.84 42.15
N PRO A 403 -31.69 -7.88 42.14
CA PRO A 403 -30.69 -6.80 42.00
C PRO A 403 -29.53 -7.10 40.98
N GLU A 404 -28.40 -6.37 41.10
CA GLU A 404 -27.18 -6.41 40.26
C GLU A 404 -26.18 -7.54 40.60
N VAL A 405 -25.30 -7.88 39.64
CA VAL A 405 -23.94 -8.42 39.87
C VAL A 405 -23.00 -7.81 38.82
N ALA A 406 -21.76 -7.46 39.19
CA ALA A 406 -20.73 -6.90 38.32
C ALA A 406 -19.55 -7.87 38.09
N CYS A 407 -18.75 -7.65 37.04
CA CYS A 407 -17.41 -8.23 36.89
C CYS A 407 -16.55 -7.40 35.90
N ASP A 408 -15.22 -7.54 36.00
CA ASP A 408 -14.23 -6.59 35.47
C ASP A 408 -13.65 -6.87 34.05
N THR A 409 -12.80 -5.91 33.64
CA THR A 409 -11.82 -5.82 32.53
C THR A 409 -11.14 -7.13 32.03
N PRO A 410 -10.63 -7.20 30.77
CA PRO A 410 -9.66 -6.23 30.20
C PRO A 410 -9.79 -5.83 28.70
N PRO A 411 -9.06 -4.81 28.24
CA PRO A 411 -8.96 -4.42 26.82
C PRO A 411 -7.93 -5.24 26.03
N SER A 412 -8.00 -5.16 24.69
CA SER A 412 -7.05 -5.75 23.75
C SER A 412 -6.26 -4.65 23.02
N GLU A 413 -4.96 -4.84 22.82
CA GLU A 413 -4.12 -3.95 22.00
C GLU A 413 -3.68 -4.65 20.69
N GLU A 414 -3.77 -3.95 19.57
CA GLU A 414 -3.19 -4.37 18.29
C GLU A 414 -1.81 -3.71 18.07
N PRO A 415 -0.79 -4.41 17.54
CA PRO A 415 0.54 -3.85 17.36
C PRO A 415 0.65 -2.97 16.10
N SER A 416 1.06 -1.71 16.27
CA SER A 416 1.42 -0.82 15.15
C SER A 416 2.79 -1.18 14.55
N LYS A 417 2.97 -0.85 13.26
CA LYS A 417 4.26 -0.96 12.56
C LYS A 417 5.04 0.34 12.69
N ASP A 418 6.29 0.26 13.15
CA ASP A 418 7.32 1.30 13.02
C ASP A 418 8.72 0.67 13.12
N SER A 419 9.34 0.39 11.97
CA SER A 419 10.75 0.00 11.89
C SER A 419 11.31 0.18 10.47
N MET A 420 12.49 0.81 10.38
CA MET A 420 13.35 1.03 9.19
C MET A 420 13.17 2.32 8.35
N GLU A 421 13.00 3.47 9.00
CA GLU A 421 13.60 4.73 8.49
C GLU A 421 14.07 5.62 9.66
N SER A 422 15.25 5.30 10.22
CA SER A 422 15.93 6.12 11.23
C SER A 422 17.44 5.84 11.24
N SER A 423 18.14 6.33 10.23
CA SER A 423 19.60 6.49 10.25
C SER A 423 19.93 7.90 9.74
N ARG A 424 20.73 8.65 10.52
CA ARG A 424 21.08 10.07 10.32
C ARG A 424 19.91 11.08 10.39
N ALA A 425 19.22 11.15 11.53
CA ALA A 425 18.40 12.32 11.89
C ALA A 425 18.21 12.45 13.42
N ASP A 426 19.27 12.79 14.17
CA ASP A 426 19.18 13.18 15.59
C ASP A 426 20.32 14.14 15.99
N GLU A 427 20.39 15.29 15.29
CA GLU A 427 21.32 16.39 15.63
C GLU A 427 20.69 17.29 16.70
N ALA A 428 20.71 16.83 17.97
CA ALA A 428 19.97 17.43 19.08
C ALA A 428 20.87 18.04 20.16
N LEU A 429 20.90 19.38 20.23
CA LEU A 429 21.48 20.17 21.31
C LEU A 429 20.43 21.15 21.89
N PRO A 430 20.43 21.47 23.19
CA PRO A 430 20.93 20.71 24.34
C PRO A 430 19.83 20.44 25.40
N GLU A 431 19.73 19.23 25.95
CA GLU A 431 18.80 18.95 27.05
C GLU A 431 19.39 19.32 28.43
N GLU A 432 18.75 20.26 29.13
CA GLU A 432 19.23 20.75 30.43
C GLU A 432 19.02 19.74 31.57
N ALA A 433 20.10 19.41 32.28
CA ALA A 433 20.05 18.77 33.60
C ALA A 433 19.83 19.81 34.73
N PRO A 434 19.32 19.39 35.90
CA PRO A 434 19.10 20.29 37.04
C PRO A 434 20.39 20.97 37.50
N VAL A 435 20.49 22.27 37.21
CA VAL A 435 21.64 23.15 37.46
C VAL A 435 22.13 23.09 38.91
N ALA A 436 23.44 22.90 39.10
CA ALA A 436 24.13 23.07 40.37
C ALA A 436 23.84 24.44 41.01
N ALA A 437 23.47 24.43 42.29
CA ALA A 437 23.31 25.64 43.08
C ALA A 437 24.67 26.33 43.30
N GLU A 438 24.68 27.65 43.51
CA GLU A 438 25.95 28.39 43.67
C GLU A 438 26.79 27.92 44.87
N SER A 439 26.16 27.35 45.90
CA SER A 439 26.85 26.65 47.01
C SER A 439 27.76 25.55 46.47
N ASP A 440 27.20 24.70 45.62
CA ASP A 440 27.81 23.47 45.13
C ASP A 440 28.90 23.80 44.10
N VAL A 441 28.70 24.86 43.30
CA VAL A 441 29.71 25.40 42.39
C VAL A 441 30.89 26.01 43.17
N LYS A 442 30.62 26.70 44.30
CA LYS A 442 31.68 27.23 45.19
C LYS A 442 32.46 26.08 45.85
N SER A 443 31.78 25.07 46.39
CA SER A 443 32.45 23.86 46.91
C SER A 443 33.27 23.14 45.84
N ALA A 444 32.74 22.98 44.62
CA ALA A 444 33.47 22.34 43.52
C ALA A 444 34.72 23.13 43.13
N SER A 445 34.68 24.46 43.12
CA SER A 445 35.86 25.29 42.82
C SER A 445 37.01 25.11 43.81
N GLN A 446 36.76 24.60 45.01
CA GLN A 446 37.76 24.38 46.06
C GLN A 446 38.35 22.96 46.08
N LEU A 447 37.98 22.08 45.14
CA LEU A 447 38.42 20.68 45.11
C LEU A 447 39.79 20.43 44.48
N TYR A 448 40.29 21.35 43.64
CA TYR A 448 41.53 21.20 42.86
C TYR A 448 42.42 22.44 43.03
N SER A 449 43.72 22.32 42.71
CA SER A 449 44.64 23.45 42.79
C SER A 449 44.39 24.48 41.68
N GLU A 450 44.96 25.69 41.82
CA GLU A 450 44.93 26.72 40.76
C GLU A 450 45.63 26.24 39.46
N GLU A 451 46.68 25.40 39.58
CA GLU A 451 47.38 24.82 38.42
C GLU A 451 46.51 23.76 37.72
N ASP A 452 45.81 22.93 38.50
CA ASP A 452 44.84 21.96 37.97
C ASP A 452 43.64 22.67 37.32
N TRP A 453 43.13 23.74 37.92
CA TRP A 453 42.05 24.53 37.31
C TRP A 453 42.46 25.19 36.00
N GLN A 454 43.73 25.60 35.83
CA GLN A 454 44.25 26.05 34.54
C GLN A 454 44.26 24.91 33.51
N ARG A 455 44.70 23.70 33.88
CA ARG A 455 44.66 22.50 33.01
C ARG A 455 43.22 22.11 32.63
N LEU A 456 42.30 22.13 33.59
CA LEU A 456 40.89 21.81 33.41
C LEU A 456 40.18 22.83 32.49
N ALA A 457 40.41 24.13 32.71
CA ALA A 457 39.81 25.19 31.91
C ALA A 457 40.28 25.19 30.45
N GLN A 458 41.54 24.83 30.18
CA GLN A 458 42.06 24.64 28.81
C GLN A 458 41.32 23.53 28.05
N ASN A 459 40.72 22.57 28.76
CA ASN A 459 39.94 21.45 28.21
C ASN A 459 38.42 21.66 28.37
N GLY A 460 37.97 22.90 28.62
CA GLY A 460 36.55 23.26 28.72
C GLY A 460 35.84 22.83 30.00
N VAL A 461 36.54 22.20 30.96
CA VAL A 461 35.96 21.82 32.25
C VAL A 461 35.73 23.07 33.11
N SER A 462 34.55 23.17 33.73
CA SER A 462 34.20 24.27 34.62
C SER A 462 33.76 23.77 36.01
N PRO A 463 33.88 24.59 37.07
CA PRO A 463 33.38 24.24 38.41
C PRO A 463 31.88 23.86 38.43
N ARG A 464 31.08 24.42 37.52
CA ARG A 464 29.65 24.10 37.35
C ARG A 464 29.43 22.74 36.68
N TYR A 465 30.30 22.34 35.75
CA TYR A 465 30.29 21.00 35.16
C TYR A 465 30.68 19.94 36.20
N VAL A 466 31.74 20.20 37.00
CA VAL A 466 32.14 19.32 38.12
C VAL A 466 31.03 19.19 39.17
N ALA A 467 30.41 20.30 39.59
CA ALA A 467 29.29 20.27 40.53
C ALA A 467 28.08 19.49 40.00
N ASN A 468 27.79 19.57 38.69
CA ASN A 468 26.76 18.76 38.05
C ASN A 468 27.12 17.26 38.02
N LEU A 469 28.39 16.89 37.77
CA LEU A 469 28.84 15.49 37.84
C LEU A 469 28.70 14.94 39.26
N ALA A 470 29.17 15.68 40.27
CA ALA A 470 29.05 15.31 41.68
C ALA A 470 27.59 15.13 42.13
N ARG A 471 26.66 15.97 41.63
CA ARG A 471 25.20 15.81 41.85
C ARG A 471 24.61 14.54 41.22
N ASN A 472 25.18 14.08 40.10
CA ASN A 472 24.84 12.78 39.52
C ASN A 472 25.60 11.62 40.20
N GLY A 473 26.44 11.94 41.20
CA GLY A 473 27.22 11.01 42.03
C GLY A 473 28.55 10.58 41.42
N TYR A 474 29.04 11.30 40.42
CA TYR A 474 30.42 11.23 39.96
C TYR A 474 31.26 12.26 40.74
N SER A 475 31.65 11.87 41.95
CA SER A 475 32.41 12.69 42.90
C SER A 475 33.85 12.17 43.04
N ASN A 476 34.77 13.03 43.50
CA ASN A 476 36.19 12.71 43.72
C ASN A 476 36.94 12.25 42.45
N LEU A 477 36.51 12.71 41.27
CA LEU A 477 37.19 12.44 40.01
C LEU A 477 38.58 13.08 39.97
N THR A 478 39.52 12.45 39.27
CA THR A 478 40.83 13.03 38.99
C THR A 478 40.76 14.12 37.90
N VAL A 479 41.82 14.92 37.81
CA VAL A 479 41.98 15.94 36.76
C VAL A 479 41.95 15.31 35.36
N ASP A 480 42.55 14.14 35.21
CA ASP A 480 42.66 13.46 33.92
C ASP A 480 41.32 12.78 33.53
N GLU A 481 40.55 12.23 34.49
CA GLU A 481 39.18 11.75 34.27
C GLU A 481 38.22 12.89 33.86
N LEU A 482 38.28 14.04 34.54
CA LEU A 482 37.50 15.21 34.16
C LEU A 482 37.88 15.74 32.77
N THR A 483 39.16 15.69 32.44
CA THR A 483 39.68 16.10 31.13
C THR A 483 39.18 15.15 30.04
N ALA A 484 39.24 13.83 30.24
CA ALA A 484 38.73 12.84 29.30
C ALA A 484 37.23 13.01 29.05
N LEU A 485 36.41 13.15 30.11
CA LEU A 485 34.97 13.37 29.97
C LEU A 485 34.65 14.63 29.14
N ALA A 486 35.41 15.73 29.29
CA ALA A 486 35.16 16.95 28.54
C ALA A 486 35.70 16.90 27.09
N GLN A 487 36.88 16.33 26.86
CA GLN A 487 37.46 16.16 25.52
C GLN A 487 36.58 15.27 24.64
N HIS A 488 36.02 14.20 25.21
CA HIS A 488 35.12 13.27 24.53
C HIS A 488 33.64 13.70 24.60
N GLY A 489 33.35 14.97 24.91
CA GLY A 489 32.01 15.56 24.82
C GLY A 489 30.96 15.05 25.82
N VAL A 490 31.37 14.28 26.84
CA VAL A 490 30.47 13.62 27.79
C VAL A 490 29.80 14.66 28.70
N MET A 491 28.52 14.94 28.43
CA MET A 491 27.76 15.90 29.24
C MET A 491 27.38 15.32 30.60
N SER A 492 27.43 16.14 31.66
CA SER A 492 26.98 15.75 33.01
C SER A 492 25.52 15.26 33.04
N ALA A 493 24.66 15.79 32.17
CA ALA A 493 23.30 15.31 31.93
C ALA A 493 23.26 13.87 31.38
N TYR A 494 24.16 13.54 30.46
CA TYR A 494 24.29 12.21 29.86
C TYR A 494 24.79 11.20 30.90
N ALA A 495 25.86 11.52 31.63
CA ALA A 495 26.37 10.68 32.73
C ALA A 495 25.27 10.36 33.76
N GLY A 496 24.47 11.37 34.14
CA GLY A 496 23.31 11.22 35.03
C GLY A 496 22.12 10.43 34.47
N LYS A 497 21.99 10.30 33.15
CA LYS A 497 21.03 9.38 32.52
C LYS A 497 21.61 7.96 32.45
N MET A 498 22.83 7.80 31.95
CA MET A 498 23.51 6.51 31.82
C MET A 498 23.67 5.79 33.17
N ARG A 499 23.98 6.51 34.25
CA ARG A 499 24.03 5.93 35.61
C ARG A 499 22.69 5.36 36.08
N ARG A 500 21.55 5.91 35.64
CA ARG A 500 20.22 5.36 35.96
C ARG A 500 19.81 4.17 35.07
N ILE A 501 20.56 3.90 34.00
CA ILE A 501 20.33 2.80 33.06
C ILE A 501 21.26 1.62 33.41
N LEU A 502 22.55 1.90 33.60
CA LEU A 502 23.62 0.92 33.86
C LEU A 502 24.04 0.85 35.35
N GLY A 503 23.28 1.46 36.26
CA GLY A 503 23.53 1.47 37.70
C GLY A 503 24.70 2.34 38.16
N ASN A 504 25.93 2.03 37.75
CA ASN A 504 27.14 2.79 38.10
C ASN A 504 28.31 2.57 37.11
N PRO A 505 28.16 2.94 35.82
CA PRO A 505 29.25 2.84 34.85
C PRO A 505 30.39 3.80 35.22
N SER A 506 31.62 3.36 35.00
CA SER A 506 32.86 4.10 35.23
C SER A 506 33.03 5.29 34.27
N VAL A 507 34.02 6.15 34.55
CA VAL A 507 34.41 7.23 33.64
C VAL A 507 34.82 6.69 32.28
N THR A 508 35.63 5.63 32.25
CA THR A 508 36.10 4.99 31.01
C THR A 508 34.94 4.45 30.17
N GLU A 509 33.97 3.78 30.79
CA GLU A 509 32.77 3.30 30.10
C GLU A 509 31.93 4.47 29.56
N LEU A 510 31.74 5.55 30.33
CA LEU A 510 31.01 6.73 29.86
C LEU A 510 31.68 7.41 28.65
N VAL A 511 33.02 7.43 28.60
CA VAL A 511 33.78 7.94 27.44
C VAL A 511 33.60 7.01 26.24
N GLN A 512 33.80 5.70 26.40
CA GLN A 512 33.62 4.72 25.33
C GLN A 512 32.18 4.72 24.77
N LEU A 513 31.17 4.81 25.64
CA LEU A 513 29.76 4.92 25.23
C LEU A 513 29.52 6.20 24.42
N ALA A 514 30.17 7.32 24.74
CA ALA A 514 30.03 8.57 23.99
C ALA A 514 30.78 8.54 22.63
N ASP A 515 32.01 8.01 22.60
CA ASP A 515 32.83 7.89 21.39
C ASP A 515 32.15 7.01 20.33
N HIS A 516 31.55 5.90 20.75
CA HIS A 516 30.79 4.98 19.91
C HIS A 516 29.33 5.44 19.68
N GLY A 517 29.00 6.70 20.01
CA GLY A 517 27.71 7.33 19.68
C GLY A 517 26.49 6.80 20.45
N VAL A 518 26.69 6.03 21.53
CA VAL A 518 25.63 5.37 22.29
C VAL A 518 24.80 6.41 23.06
N SER A 519 23.68 6.84 22.49
CA SER A 519 22.81 7.82 23.14
C SER A 519 22.11 7.25 24.39
N SER A 520 21.87 8.11 25.39
CA SER A 520 21.18 7.69 26.61
C SER A 520 19.72 7.26 26.40
N GLU A 521 19.08 7.67 25.29
CA GLU A 521 17.77 7.15 24.90
C GLU A 521 17.88 5.76 24.25
N TYR A 522 18.87 5.55 23.39
CA TYR A 522 19.17 4.27 22.77
C TYR A 522 19.47 3.20 23.83
N ALA A 523 20.39 3.49 24.75
CA ALA A 523 20.70 2.65 25.90
C ALA A 523 19.45 2.40 26.77
N GLY A 524 18.70 3.45 27.08
CA GLY A 524 17.48 3.36 27.87
C GLY A 524 16.34 2.59 27.17
N LYS A 525 16.33 2.46 25.84
CA LYS A 525 15.43 1.56 25.10
C LYS A 525 15.91 0.12 25.17
N ILE A 526 17.20 -0.13 24.97
CA ILE A 526 17.77 -1.48 24.93
C ILE A 526 17.78 -2.16 26.32
N GLN A 527 18.08 -1.45 27.41
CA GLN A 527 17.99 -2.01 28.78
C GLN A 527 16.56 -2.53 29.09
N ARG A 528 15.53 -1.84 28.59
CA ARG A 528 14.12 -2.28 28.73
C ARG A 528 13.75 -3.42 27.77
N ALA A 529 14.47 -3.56 26.66
CA ALA A 529 14.22 -4.56 25.64
C ALA A 529 14.91 -5.91 25.93
N LEU A 530 16.11 -5.90 26.53
CA LEU A 530 16.91 -7.10 26.78
C LEU A 530 17.17 -7.37 28.28
N GLY A 531 16.99 -6.38 29.16
CA GLY A 531 17.23 -6.52 30.59
C GLY A 531 18.64 -6.11 31.00
N ASP A 532 19.45 -7.05 31.48
CA ASP A 532 20.77 -6.79 32.05
C ASP A 532 21.84 -6.71 30.94
N VAL A 533 21.95 -5.52 30.34
CA VAL A 533 22.88 -5.22 29.23
C VAL A 533 24.05 -4.40 29.76
N SER A 534 25.29 -4.75 29.38
CA SER A 534 26.49 -4.01 29.80
C SER A 534 26.80 -2.80 28.89
N ALA A 535 27.74 -1.96 29.32
CA ALA A 535 28.28 -0.90 28.47
C ALA A 535 28.90 -1.46 27.17
N ALA A 536 29.63 -2.58 27.26
CA ALA A 536 30.25 -3.22 26.10
C ALA A 536 29.23 -3.78 25.10
N ASP A 537 28.12 -4.34 25.58
CA ASP A 537 27.03 -4.82 24.73
C ASP A 537 26.35 -3.68 23.97
N LEU A 538 26.14 -2.53 24.64
CA LEU A 538 25.56 -1.34 24.01
C LEU A 538 26.48 -0.73 22.93
N ILE A 539 27.79 -0.77 23.15
CA ILE A 539 28.80 -0.36 22.17
C ILE A 539 28.78 -1.31 20.97
N ALA A 540 28.83 -2.63 21.20
CA ALA A 540 28.82 -3.63 20.13
C ALA A 540 27.54 -3.56 19.27
N LEU A 541 26.38 -3.30 19.88
CA LEU A 541 25.13 -3.07 19.14
C LEU A 541 25.17 -1.76 18.34
N ALA A 542 25.79 -0.68 18.85
CA ALA A 542 25.88 0.59 18.15
C ALA A 542 26.87 0.55 16.97
N ASP A 543 28.03 -0.09 17.14
CA ASP A 543 29.05 -0.24 16.10
C ASP A 543 28.54 -1.02 14.89
N HIS A 544 27.76 -2.07 15.12
CA HIS A 544 27.07 -2.85 14.08
C HIS A 544 25.76 -2.19 13.60
N GLY A 545 25.46 -0.96 14.01
CA GLY A 545 24.29 -0.19 13.55
C GLY A 545 22.94 -0.75 14.02
N VAL A 546 22.93 -1.64 15.02
CA VAL A 546 21.74 -2.35 15.49
C VAL A 546 20.81 -1.38 16.23
N SER A 547 19.79 -0.89 15.53
CA SER A 547 18.86 0.09 16.09
C SER A 547 18.02 -0.49 17.24
N SER A 548 17.74 0.31 18.26
CA SER A 548 16.86 -0.11 19.38
C SER A 548 15.45 -0.55 18.93
N ALA A 549 14.95 -0.03 17.79
CA ALA A 549 13.70 -0.50 17.18
C ALA A 549 13.82 -1.93 16.63
N TYR A 550 14.94 -2.26 15.98
CA TYR A 550 15.26 -3.61 15.52
C TYR A 550 15.37 -4.58 16.72
N THR A 551 16.11 -4.20 17.78
CA THR A 551 16.20 -5.00 19.03
C THR A 551 14.82 -5.32 19.61
N ILE A 552 13.94 -4.32 19.71
CA ILE A 552 12.56 -4.48 20.23
C ILE A 552 11.70 -5.36 19.32
N ALA A 553 11.87 -5.26 17.99
CA ALA A 553 11.15 -6.11 17.03
C ALA A 553 11.62 -7.57 17.12
N MET A 554 12.93 -7.82 17.05
CA MET A 554 13.51 -9.16 17.10
C MET A 554 13.16 -9.90 18.41
N ARG A 555 13.11 -9.19 19.55
CA ARG A 555 12.70 -9.76 20.85
C ARG A 555 11.25 -10.26 20.90
N LYS A 556 10.39 -9.90 19.94
CA LYS A 556 9.07 -10.55 19.76
C LYS A 556 9.18 -11.98 19.25
N ASN A 557 10.28 -12.31 18.57
CA ASN A 557 10.57 -13.66 18.07
C ASN A 557 11.36 -14.51 19.10
N GLY A 558 11.55 -14.05 20.33
CA GLY A 558 12.11 -14.85 21.43
C GLY A 558 13.29 -14.18 22.12
N ASP A 559 13.94 -14.95 22.98
CA ASP A 559 15.07 -14.48 23.78
C ASP A 559 16.38 -14.68 22.98
N LEU A 560 16.83 -13.61 22.32
CA LEU A 560 18.04 -13.57 21.50
C LEU A 560 19.14 -12.83 22.26
N ARG A 561 20.35 -13.39 22.31
CA ARG A 561 21.49 -12.73 22.97
C ARG A 561 21.96 -11.55 22.10
N VAL A 562 22.71 -10.65 22.71
CA VAL A 562 23.33 -9.50 22.03
C VAL A 562 24.12 -9.93 20.79
N VAL A 563 24.91 -11.00 20.89
CA VAL A 563 25.66 -11.57 19.76
C VAL A 563 24.76 -12.11 18.63
N ASP A 564 23.63 -12.76 18.96
CA ASP A 564 22.70 -13.26 17.94
C ASP A 564 22.02 -12.11 17.20
N LEU A 565 21.67 -11.04 17.91
CA LEU A 565 21.06 -9.83 17.35
C LEU A 565 22.02 -9.09 16.40
N ILE A 566 23.31 -9.05 16.74
CA ILE A 566 24.35 -8.47 15.88
C ILE A 566 24.51 -9.30 14.60
N GLN A 567 24.70 -10.62 14.73
CA GLN A 567 24.85 -11.51 13.56
C GLN A 567 23.64 -11.48 12.63
N LEU A 568 22.42 -11.44 13.19
CA LEU A 568 21.19 -11.31 12.39
C LEU A 568 21.06 -9.94 11.73
N ALA A 569 21.56 -8.86 12.35
CA ALA A 569 21.57 -7.53 11.74
C ALA A 569 22.59 -7.41 10.60
N ASP A 570 23.82 -7.90 10.81
CA ASP A 570 24.91 -7.90 9.81
C ASP A 570 24.49 -8.65 8.53
N HIS A 571 23.74 -9.74 8.67
CA HIS A 571 23.18 -10.53 7.57
C HIS A 571 21.78 -10.06 7.09
N GLY A 572 21.32 -8.88 7.53
CA GLY A 572 20.10 -8.24 7.03
C GLY A 572 18.79 -8.94 7.41
N VAL A 573 18.80 -9.83 8.41
CA VAL A 573 17.67 -10.67 8.78
C VAL A 573 16.63 -9.87 9.58
N ALA A 574 15.47 -9.62 9.00
CA ALA A 574 14.41 -8.80 9.59
C ALA A 574 13.44 -9.59 10.49
N SER A 575 12.86 -8.93 11.50
CA SER A 575 11.85 -9.52 12.42
C SER A 575 10.66 -10.14 11.68
N ASP A 576 10.13 -9.47 10.65
CA ASP A 576 8.98 -9.97 9.86
C ASP A 576 9.34 -11.28 9.11
N TYR A 577 10.62 -11.50 8.80
CA TYR A 577 11.11 -12.75 8.18
C TYR A 577 11.06 -13.92 9.16
N LEU A 578 11.58 -13.74 10.39
CA LEU A 578 11.49 -14.74 11.47
C LEU A 578 10.03 -15.11 11.78
N THR A 579 9.15 -14.11 11.85
CA THR A 579 7.72 -14.33 12.11
C THR A 579 7.06 -15.10 10.97
N GLY A 580 7.33 -14.73 9.70
CA GLY A 580 6.79 -15.43 8.54
C GLY A 580 7.26 -16.89 8.40
N LEU A 581 8.52 -17.20 8.73
CA LEU A 581 9.03 -18.58 8.75
C LEU A 581 8.25 -19.44 9.76
N ARG A 582 7.94 -18.88 10.94
CA ARG A 582 7.13 -19.57 11.97
C ARG A 582 5.66 -19.73 11.59
N GLU A 583 5.06 -18.75 10.90
CA GLU A 583 3.72 -18.89 10.32
C GLU A 583 3.68 -19.98 9.22
N LEU A 584 4.78 -20.17 8.49
CA LEU A 584 4.98 -21.29 7.58
C LEU A 584 5.26 -22.63 8.31
N GLY A 585 5.38 -22.64 9.64
CA GLY A 585 5.63 -23.83 10.44
C GLY A 585 7.09 -24.25 10.56
N LEU A 586 8.03 -23.43 10.08
CA LEU A 586 9.46 -23.60 10.33
C LEU A 586 9.77 -23.01 11.72
N GLN A 587 9.68 -23.87 12.73
CA GLN A 587 9.96 -23.57 14.13
C GLN A 587 11.38 -24.04 14.48
N ASP A 588 11.89 -23.60 15.64
CA ASP A 588 13.16 -24.04 16.25
C ASP A 588 14.43 -23.90 15.37
N LEU A 589 14.40 -23.00 14.38
CA LEU A 589 15.58 -22.61 13.59
C LEU A 589 16.63 -21.91 14.45
N SER A 590 17.91 -22.24 14.22
CA SER A 590 19.03 -21.58 14.88
C SER A 590 19.38 -20.22 14.25
N THR A 591 20.20 -19.42 14.94
CA THR A 591 20.76 -18.18 14.39
C THR A 591 21.48 -18.43 13.06
N ASP A 592 22.21 -19.55 12.94
CA ASP A 592 22.93 -19.94 11.73
C ASP A 592 21.98 -20.30 10.58
N ASP A 593 20.92 -21.08 10.84
CA ASP A 593 19.91 -21.42 9.82
C ASP A 593 19.25 -20.17 9.23
N LEU A 594 18.91 -19.20 10.08
CA LEU A 594 18.32 -17.92 9.67
C LEU A 594 19.28 -17.09 8.81
N ILE A 595 20.57 -17.09 9.15
CA ILE A 595 21.64 -16.42 8.38
C ILE A 595 21.87 -17.11 7.03
N ARG A 596 21.94 -18.44 7.00
CA ARG A 596 22.11 -19.24 5.78
C ARG A 596 20.92 -19.07 4.82
N LEU A 597 19.70 -19.00 5.36
CA LEU A 597 18.48 -18.69 4.60
C LEU A 597 18.50 -17.28 3.99
N ALA A 598 18.89 -16.27 4.76
CA ALA A 598 18.96 -14.89 4.28
C ALA A 598 20.05 -14.72 3.20
N ASN A 599 21.25 -15.26 3.43
CA ASN A 599 22.38 -15.19 2.51
C ASN A 599 22.14 -15.93 1.18
N SER A 600 21.31 -16.98 1.16
CA SER A 600 20.90 -17.69 -0.07
C SER A 600 19.72 -17.03 -0.81
N GLY A 601 19.12 -15.97 -0.24
CA GLY A 601 18.01 -15.25 -0.85
C GLY A 601 16.70 -16.05 -0.90
N VAL A 602 16.54 -17.07 -0.05
CA VAL A 602 15.26 -17.81 0.09
C VAL A 602 14.25 -16.90 0.79
N THR A 603 13.12 -16.60 0.13
CA THR A 603 12.09 -15.70 0.68
C THR A 603 10.88 -16.44 1.26
N LEU A 604 10.05 -15.73 2.03
CA LEU A 604 8.76 -16.25 2.50
C LEU A 604 7.85 -16.65 1.32
N ASP A 605 7.83 -15.84 0.26
CA ASP A 605 7.09 -16.11 -0.97
C ASP A 605 7.64 -17.36 -1.70
N TRP A 606 8.96 -17.58 -1.67
CA TRP A 606 9.59 -18.79 -2.22
C TRP A 606 9.08 -20.05 -1.52
N PHE A 607 9.11 -20.07 -0.18
CA PHE A 607 8.54 -21.18 0.60
C PHE A 607 7.04 -21.34 0.33
N ALA A 608 6.25 -20.26 0.38
CA ALA A 608 4.81 -20.31 0.14
C ALA A 608 4.47 -20.88 -1.25
N ALA A 609 5.22 -20.50 -2.28
CA ALA A 609 5.07 -21.02 -3.63
C ALA A 609 5.47 -22.50 -3.73
N MET A 610 6.58 -22.92 -3.13
CA MET A 610 6.98 -24.34 -3.05
C MET A 610 5.90 -25.20 -2.39
N ARG A 611 5.32 -24.75 -1.27
CA ARG A 611 4.21 -25.45 -0.61
C ARG A 611 2.97 -25.52 -1.51
N TRP A 612 2.61 -24.42 -2.19
CA TRP A 612 1.46 -24.38 -3.11
C TRP A 612 1.62 -25.33 -4.32
N MET A 613 2.85 -25.49 -4.80
CA MET A 613 3.20 -26.49 -5.82
C MET A 613 3.21 -27.94 -5.31
N GLY A 614 2.89 -28.17 -4.04
CA GLY A 614 2.77 -29.50 -3.45
C GLY A 614 4.07 -30.03 -2.85
N TYR A 615 5.01 -29.15 -2.48
CA TYR A 615 6.18 -29.44 -1.63
C TYR A 615 5.95 -28.87 -0.22
N PRO A 616 4.98 -29.39 0.57
CA PRO A 616 4.58 -28.80 1.86
C PRO A 616 5.66 -28.88 2.95
N ASP A 617 6.55 -29.85 2.86
CA ASP A 617 7.48 -30.23 3.93
C ASP A 617 8.94 -30.09 3.46
N ILE A 618 9.26 -29.00 2.76
CA ILE A 618 10.62 -28.67 2.34
C ILE A 618 11.45 -28.23 3.55
N SER A 619 12.62 -28.84 3.73
CA SER A 619 13.59 -28.48 4.77
C SER A 619 14.28 -27.16 4.45
N VAL A 620 14.89 -26.52 5.46
CA VAL A 620 15.75 -25.35 5.26
C VAL A 620 16.92 -25.67 4.35
N GLU A 621 17.59 -26.81 4.57
CA GLU A 621 18.73 -27.24 3.74
C GLU A 621 18.33 -27.35 2.27
N SER A 622 17.28 -28.10 1.94
CA SER A 622 16.85 -28.27 0.55
C SER A 622 16.17 -27.04 -0.04
N ALA A 623 15.77 -26.06 0.76
CA ALA A 623 15.40 -24.74 0.25
C ALA A 623 16.64 -23.96 -0.20
N ILE A 624 17.71 -23.98 0.59
CA ILE A 624 19.00 -23.34 0.29
C ILE A 624 19.66 -23.99 -0.94
N GLU A 625 19.73 -25.33 -0.98
CA GLU A 625 20.29 -26.10 -2.11
C GLU A 625 19.62 -25.71 -3.44
N LEU A 626 18.29 -25.85 -3.51
CA LEU A 626 17.50 -25.59 -4.72
C LEU A 626 17.58 -24.13 -5.16
N GLN A 627 17.56 -23.17 -4.23
CA GLN A 627 17.66 -21.76 -4.57
C GLN A 627 19.07 -21.39 -5.08
N ASN A 628 20.14 -21.94 -4.48
CA ASN A 628 21.52 -21.74 -4.95
C ASN A 628 21.75 -22.32 -6.36
N GLU A 629 21.09 -23.43 -6.70
CA GLU A 629 21.10 -24.02 -8.04
C GLU A 629 20.11 -23.33 -9.02
N GLY A 630 19.37 -22.32 -8.57
CA GLY A 630 18.43 -21.56 -9.40
C GLY A 630 17.13 -22.29 -9.74
N VAL A 631 16.75 -23.32 -8.96
CA VAL A 631 15.44 -23.97 -9.04
C VAL A 631 14.40 -23.04 -8.41
N THR A 632 13.87 -22.13 -9.22
CA THR A 632 12.82 -21.18 -8.82
C THR A 632 11.45 -21.85 -8.75
N PRO A 633 10.48 -21.25 -8.02
CA PRO A 633 9.13 -21.77 -8.00
C PRO A 633 8.48 -21.84 -9.40
N ASP A 634 8.67 -20.83 -10.25
CA ASP A 634 8.09 -20.83 -11.61
C ASP A 634 8.60 -21.99 -12.48
N PHE A 635 9.85 -22.42 -12.29
CA PHE A 635 10.43 -23.56 -13.00
C PHE A 635 9.78 -24.88 -12.56
N ALA A 636 9.69 -25.11 -11.24
CA ALA A 636 9.02 -26.31 -10.70
C ALA A 636 7.50 -26.31 -10.98
N ALA A 637 6.86 -25.15 -11.03
CA ALA A 637 5.44 -25.00 -11.38
C ALA A 637 5.19 -25.41 -12.83
N SER A 638 6.02 -24.89 -13.74
CA SER A 638 5.90 -25.12 -15.17
C SER A 638 6.13 -26.61 -15.51
N LEU A 639 7.11 -27.26 -14.88
CA LEU A 639 7.34 -28.71 -15.04
C LEU A 639 6.16 -29.55 -14.53
N ARG A 640 5.48 -29.13 -13.44
CA ARG A 640 4.30 -29.82 -12.88
C ARG A 640 3.03 -29.70 -13.74
N VAL A 641 3.03 -28.87 -14.79
CA VAL A 641 1.95 -28.83 -15.81
C VAL A 641 2.11 -29.95 -16.83
N LEU A 642 3.36 -30.36 -17.08
CA LEU A 642 3.73 -31.34 -18.11
C LEU A 642 3.74 -32.75 -17.53
N HIS A 643 4.39 -32.91 -16.38
CA HIS A 643 4.54 -34.20 -15.72
C HIS A 643 3.31 -34.49 -14.87
N LYS A 644 2.65 -35.63 -15.11
CA LYS A 644 1.47 -36.11 -14.34
C LYS A 644 1.81 -36.47 -12.88
N ARG A 645 3.04 -36.21 -12.44
CA ARG A 645 3.69 -36.60 -11.19
C ARG A 645 4.49 -35.42 -10.64
N ARG A 646 4.45 -35.19 -9.33
CA ARG A 646 5.40 -34.30 -8.64
C ARG A 646 6.83 -34.85 -8.79
N LEU A 647 7.74 -34.02 -9.28
CA LEU A 647 9.16 -34.35 -9.38
C LEU A 647 9.80 -34.39 -7.98
N SER A 648 10.88 -35.15 -7.82
CA SER A 648 11.75 -35.05 -6.64
C SER A 648 12.61 -33.77 -6.71
N PHE A 649 13.25 -33.43 -5.58
CA PHE A 649 14.22 -32.33 -5.58
C PHE A 649 15.42 -32.64 -6.49
N ASP A 650 15.95 -33.86 -6.47
CA ASP A 650 17.00 -34.31 -7.40
C ASP A 650 16.58 -34.26 -8.88
N GLU A 651 15.33 -34.53 -9.21
CA GLU A 651 14.83 -34.44 -10.57
C GLU A 651 14.77 -32.97 -11.06
N LEU A 652 14.27 -32.05 -10.23
CA LEU A 652 14.27 -30.61 -10.53
C LEU A 652 15.71 -30.08 -10.71
N ARG A 653 16.57 -30.46 -9.77
CA ARG A 653 18.01 -30.14 -9.72
C ARG A 653 18.75 -30.66 -10.95
N THR A 654 18.51 -31.90 -11.35
CA THR A 654 19.11 -32.51 -12.53
C THR A 654 18.67 -31.79 -13.81
N LEU A 655 17.37 -31.51 -13.99
CA LEU A 655 16.89 -30.75 -15.15
C LEU A 655 17.53 -29.36 -15.23
N ARG A 656 17.58 -28.64 -14.10
CA ARG A 656 18.17 -27.29 -14.03
C ARG A 656 19.68 -27.30 -14.32
N ASN A 657 20.44 -28.16 -13.65
CA ASN A 657 21.89 -28.26 -13.79
C ASN A 657 22.34 -28.84 -15.14
N GLN A 658 21.43 -29.44 -15.91
CA GLN A 658 21.67 -29.90 -17.29
C GLN A 658 21.07 -28.96 -18.35
N GLY A 659 20.61 -27.77 -17.97
CA GLY A 659 20.11 -26.77 -18.92
C GLY A 659 18.76 -27.10 -19.58
N VAL A 660 18.06 -28.14 -19.12
CA VAL A 660 16.81 -28.60 -19.72
C VAL A 660 15.69 -27.63 -19.38
N ASP A 661 15.41 -26.72 -20.31
CA ASP A 661 14.32 -25.76 -20.16
C ASP A 661 12.93 -26.42 -20.27
N VAL A 662 11.94 -25.75 -19.67
CA VAL A 662 10.56 -26.23 -19.60
C VAL A 662 9.84 -26.10 -20.94
N GLU A 663 10.16 -25.11 -21.78
CA GLU A 663 9.58 -24.97 -23.13
C GLU A 663 10.04 -26.13 -24.04
N TYR A 664 11.31 -26.55 -23.90
CA TYR A 664 11.89 -27.73 -24.56
C TYR A 664 11.21 -29.03 -24.09
N ALA A 665 11.14 -29.26 -22.78
CA ALA A 665 10.51 -30.44 -22.19
C ALA A 665 9.01 -30.55 -22.56
N ALA A 666 8.28 -29.42 -22.52
CA ALA A 666 6.87 -29.35 -22.89
C ALA A 666 6.64 -29.78 -24.33
N SER A 667 7.44 -29.22 -25.25
CA SER A 667 7.26 -29.41 -26.68
C SER A 667 7.53 -30.86 -27.07
N LEU A 668 8.61 -31.47 -26.57
CA LEU A 668 8.92 -32.88 -26.85
C LEU A 668 7.83 -33.84 -26.34
N MET A 669 7.35 -33.68 -25.11
CA MET A 669 6.28 -34.52 -24.57
C MET A 669 4.94 -34.33 -25.31
N GLY A 670 4.64 -33.09 -25.73
CA GLY A 670 3.46 -32.77 -26.54
C GLY A 670 3.50 -33.37 -27.95
N ILE A 671 4.66 -33.35 -28.61
CA ILE A 671 4.87 -33.94 -29.94
C ILE A 671 4.81 -35.46 -29.85
N LEU A 672 5.60 -36.08 -28.97
CA LEU A 672 5.72 -37.53 -28.88
C LEU A 672 4.50 -38.22 -28.24
N ARG A 673 3.67 -37.47 -27.50
CA ARG A 673 2.51 -37.99 -26.75
C ARG A 673 2.86 -39.12 -25.77
N LYS A 674 4.12 -39.18 -25.34
CA LYS A 674 4.69 -40.18 -24.42
C LYS A 674 5.14 -39.48 -23.14
N ASP A 675 4.90 -40.12 -22.00
CA ASP A 675 5.42 -39.68 -20.71
C ASP A 675 6.91 -40.01 -20.64
N LEU A 676 7.77 -39.05 -21.00
CA LEU A 676 9.22 -39.19 -20.88
C LEU A 676 9.66 -39.05 -19.41
N ASN A 677 10.69 -39.78 -18.99
CA ASN A 677 11.34 -39.56 -17.70
C ASN A 677 12.43 -38.48 -17.80
N VAL A 678 12.94 -38.04 -16.64
CA VAL A 678 13.96 -36.97 -16.56
C VAL A 678 15.23 -37.36 -17.30
N ASP A 679 15.73 -38.57 -17.08
CA ASP A 679 16.92 -39.10 -17.77
C ASP A 679 16.77 -39.09 -19.30
N GLN A 680 15.59 -39.41 -19.82
CA GLN A 680 15.30 -39.35 -21.25
C GLN A 680 15.32 -37.90 -21.77
N LEU A 681 14.71 -36.95 -21.06
CA LEU A 681 14.74 -35.53 -21.42
C LEU A 681 16.17 -34.95 -21.39
N VAL A 682 16.94 -35.28 -20.35
CA VAL A 682 18.36 -34.88 -20.20
C VAL A 682 19.22 -35.48 -21.30
N ARG A 683 19.06 -36.77 -21.63
CA ARG A 683 19.81 -37.41 -22.72
C ARG A 683 19.46 -36.80 -24.08
N LEU A 684 18.18 -36.51 -24.36
CA LEU A 684 17.76 -35.85 -25.61
C LEU A 684 18.39 -34.45 -25.71
N HIS A 685 18.36 -33.67 -24.63
CA HIS A 685 18.96 -32.33 -24.57
C HIS A 685 20.48 -32.37 -24.77
N ASN A 686 21.18 -33.22 -24.01
CA ASN A 686 22.64 -33.36 -24.06
C ASN A 686 23.15 -33.97 -25.38
N GLN A 687 22.29 -34.61 -26.17
CA GLN A 687 22.59 -35.09 -27.53
C GLN A 687 22.13 -34.11 -28.64
N GLY A 688 21.70 -32.90 -28.27
CA GLY A 688 21.34 -31.84 -29.22
C GLY A 688 20.05 -32.09 -30.01
N ILE A 689 19.18 -32.99 -29.55
CA ILE A 689 17.93 -33.34 -30.25
C ILE A 689 16.96 -32.16 -30.16
N SER A 690 16.73 -31.47 -31.28
CA SER A 690 15.86 -30.28 -31.32
C SER A 690 14.37 -30.64 -31.34
N VAL A 691 13.52 -29.69 -30.97
CA VAL A 691 12.05 -29.83 -31.01
C VAL A 691 11.57 -29.99 -32.45
N GLU A 692 12.19 -29.25 -33.38
CA GLU A 692 11.90 -29.21 -34.81
C GLU A 692 12.24 -30.54 -35.48
N TYR A 693 13.36 -31.16 -35.11
CA TYR A 693 13.75 -32.50 -35.57
C TYR A 693 12.66 -33.53 -35.23
N VAL A 694 12.25 -33.58 -33.96
CA VAL A 694 11.24 -34.54 -33.49
C VAL A 694 9.85 -34.22 -34.07
N ALA A 695 9.51 -32.94 -34.25
CA ALA A 695 8.29 -32.52 -34.94
C ALA A 695 8.28 -32.97 -36.43
N GLY A 696 9.39 -32.82 -37.14
CA GLY A 696 9.54 -33.25 -38.52
C GLY A 696 9.44 -34.77 -38.69
N MET A 697 10.11 -35.54 -37.83
CA MET A 697 10.02 -37.02 -37.83
C MET A 697 8.57 -37.48 -37.56
N ASN A 698 7.86 -36.83 -36.65
CA ASN A 698 6.44 -37.10 -36.39
C ASN A 698 5.55 -36.72 -37.59
N ALA A 699 5.81 -35.59 -38.25
CA ALA A 699 5.05 -35.12 -39.41
C ALA A 699 5.12 -36.07 -40.62
N ILE A 700 6.26 -36.77 -40.82
CA ILE A 700 6.42 -37.83 -41.82
C ILE A 700 5.93 -39.21 -41.35
N GLY A 701 5.19 -39.27 -40.24
CA GLY A 701 4.54 -40.47 -39.71
C GLY A 701 5.34 -41.28 -38.67
N ARG A 702 6.63 -40.95 -38.43
CA ARG A 702 7.52 -41.64 -37.48
C ARG A 702 7.27 -41.18 -36.03
N SER A 703 6.01 -41.27 -35.63
CA SER A 703 5.47 -40.86 -34.32
C SER A 703 5.76 -41.86 -33.19
N ASP A 704 6.15 -43.08 -33.55
CA ASP A 704 6.32 -44.25 -32.68
C ASP A 704 7.75 -44.40 -32.14
N LEU A 705 8.73 -43.67 -32.67
CA LEU A 705 10.15 -43.69 -32.27
C LEU A 705 10.36 -43.48 -30.76
N SER A 706 11.30 -44.21 -30.17
CA SER A 706 11.76 -43.99 -28.80
C SER A 706 12.77 -42.84 -28.71
N ALA A 707 13.10 -42.42 -27.48
CA ALA A 707 14.19 -41.46 -27.26
C ALA A 707 15.54 -41.98 -27.77
N ASP A 708 15.77 -43.29 -27.71
CA ASP A 708 17.02 -43.92 -28.17
C ASP A 708 17.07 -44.00 -29.71
N ASP A 709 15.93 -44.23 -30.38
CA ASP A 709 15.85 -44.21 -31.84
C ASP A 709 16.10 -42.79 -32.40
N LEU A 710 15.51 -41.76 -31.76
CA LEU A 710 15.72 -40.35 -32.15
C LEU A 710 17.19 -39.93 -31.99
N ILE A 711 17.84 -40.35 -30.90
CA ILE A 711 19.28 -40.12 -30.69
C ILE A 711 20.09 -40.86 -31.77
N THR A 712 19.78 -42.13 -32.03
CA THR A 712 20.49 -42.95 -33.02
C THR A 712 20.39 -42.35 -34.43
N LEU A 713 19.18 -41.98 -34.87
CA LEU A 713 18.96 -41.42 -36.21
C LEU A 713 19.66 -40.06 -36.36
N ASN A 714 19.54 -39.16 -35.38
CA ASN A 714 20.22 -37.86 -35.41
C ASN A 714 21.76 -38.02 -35.42
N GLN A 715 22.33 -38.93 -34.63
CA GLN A 715 23.77 -39.22 -34.61
C GLN A 715 24.29 -39.81 -35.93
N GLN A 716 23.44 -40.47 -36.72
CA GLN A 716 23.79 -40.95 -38.07
C GLN A 716 23.50 -39.91 -39.17
N GLY A 717 23.10 -38.68 -38.80
CA GLY A 717 22.70 -37.64 -39.76
C GLY A 717 21.49 -38.07 -40.59
N ILE A 718 20.51 -38.73 -39.96
CA ILE A 718 19.23 -39.11 -40.57
C ILE A 718 18.16 -38.13 -40.07
N ASP A 719 17.66 -37.33 -41.01
CA ASP A 719 16.69 -36.26 -40.81
C ASP A 719 15.38 -36.54 -41.58
N PRO A 720 14.33 -35.73 -41.36
CA PRO A 720 13.05 -35.94 -42.06
C PRO A 720 13.12 -35.79 -43.58
N GLU A 721 14.10 -35.05 -44.12
CA GLU A 721 14.26 -34.83 -45.55
C GLU A 721 14.84 -36.08 -46.23
N TYR A 722 15.89 -36.68 -45.64
CA TYR A 722 16.45 -37.96 -46.07
C TYR A 722 15.42 -39.10 -46.03
N VAL A 723 14.60 -39.19 -44.98
CA VAL A 723 13.54 -40.22 -44.92
C VAL A 723 12.45 -39.95 -45.97
N THR A 724 12.14 -38.68 -46.26
CA THR A 724 11.17 -38.30 -47.30
C THR A 724 11.69 -38.58 -48.71
N SER A 725 12.99 -38.41 -48.97
CA SER A 725 13.56 -38.68 -50.29
C SER A 725 13.57 -40.19 -50.61
N LEU A 726 13.94 -41.05 -49.64
CA LEU A 726 13.80 -42.51 -49.76
C LEU A 726 12.33 -42.93 -49.99
N ALA A 727 11.39 -42.36 -49.24
CA ALA A 727 9.96 -42.62 -49.40
C ALA A 727 9.40 -42.14 -50.75
N SER A 728 10.01 -41.11 -51.35
CA SER A 728 9.68 -40.62 -52.69
C SER A 728 10.22 -41.57 -53.77
N ALA A 729 11.45 -42.07 -53.60
CA ALA A 729 12.06 -43.13 -54.42
C ALA A 729 11.45 -44.54 -54.21
N GLY A 730 10.34 -44.65 -53.47
CA GLY A 730 9.54 -45.88 -53.31
C GLY A 730 9.79 -46.66 -52.01
N TYR A 731 10.87 -46.37 -51.28
CA TYR A 731 11.25 -47.08 -50.05
C TYR A 731 10.53 -46.52 -48.81
N ARG A 732 9.26 -46.91 -48.64
CA ARG A 732 8.35 -46.30 -47.64
C ARG A 732 8.32 -47.00 -46.28
N ASP A 733 8.50 -48.32 -46.25
CA ASP A 733 8.32 -49.15 -45.04
C ASP A 733 9.66 -49.56 -44.38
N LEU A 734 10.65 -48.65 -44.35
CA LEU A 734 11.98 -48.88 -43.76
C LEU A 734 11.97 -48.76 -42.23
N ASP A 735 12.50 -49.73 -41.48
CA ASP A 735 12.62 -49.61 -40.01
C ASP A 735 13.77 -48.66 -39.59
N VAL A 736 14.04 -48.52 -38.29
CA VAL A 736 15.14 -47.66 -37.78
C VAL A 736 16.52 -48.19 -38.20
N ARG A 737 16.70 -49.51 -38.23
CA ARG A 737 17.95 -50.20 -38.60
C ARG A 737 18.18 -50.16 -40.11
N ASP A 738 17.12 -50.25 -40.90
CA ASP A 738 17.19 -50.13 -42.37
C ASP A 738 17.66 -48.73 -42.77
N LEU A 739 17.07 -47.67 -42.21
CA LEU A 739 17.50 -46.28 -42.41
C LEU A 739 18.97 -46.08 -42.02
N VAL A 740 19.39 -46.59 -40.85
CA VAL A 740 20.78 -46.55 -40.39
C VAL A 740 21.72 -47.29 -41.34
N ARG A 741 21.36 -48.50 -41.77
CA ARG A 741 22.15 -49.29 -42.72
C ARG A 741 22.28 -48.58 -44.07
N MET A 742 21.21 -48.02 -44.61
CA MET A 742 21.24 -47.31 -45.89
C MET A 742 22.14 -46.07 -45.81
N ARG A 743 21.99 -45.25 -44.77
CA ARG A 743 22.83 -44.05 -44.55
C ARG A 743 24.31 -44.41 -44.37
N GLN A 744 24.62 -45.44 -43.58
CA GLN A 744 25.99 -45.96 -43.40
C GLN A 744 26.59 -46.56 -44.67
N SER A 745 25.75 -47.06 -45.60
CA SER A 745 26.18 -47.61 -46.88
C SER A 745 26.31 -46.55 -47.98
N GLY A 746 26.06 -45.27 -47.67
CA GLY A 746 26.07 -44.19 -48.67
C GLY A 746 24.88 -44.21 -49.63
N VAL A 747 23.76 -44.82 -49.24
CA VAL A 747 22.54 -44.90 -50.06
C VAL A 747 21.62 -43.72 -49.73
N ASP A 748 21.33 -42.91 -50.74
CA ASP A 748 20.36 -41.82 -50.75
C ASP A 748 19.51 -41.86 -52.04
N ALA A 749 18.66 -40.85 -52.28
CA ALA A 749 17.79 -40.81 -53.45
C ALA A 749 18.58 -40.70 -54.76
N ASP A 750 19.61 -39.86 -54.82
CA ASP A 750 20.49 -39.71 -55.99
C ASP A 750 21.19 -41.03 -56.33
N PHE A 751 21.67 -41.76 -55.33
CA PHE A 751 22.21 -43.12 -55.52
C PHE A 751 21.15 -44.06 -56.10
N ILE A 752 19.92 -44.06 -55.55
CA ILE A 752 18.83 -44.94 -56.01
C ILE A 752 18.44 -44.63 -57.46
N GLU A 753 18.29 -43.36 -57.83
CA GLU A 753 18.00 -42.95 -59.22
C GLU A 753 19.17 -43.27 -60.19
N SER A 754 20.41 -43.35 -59.69
CA SER A 754 21.58 -43.71 -60.50
C SER A 754 21.66 -45.20 -60.89
N VAL A 755 20.90 -46.09 -60.22
CA VAL A 755 20.90 -47.53 -60.49
C VAL A 755 19.88 -47.86 -61.60
N PRO A 756 20.30 -48.33 -62.80
CA PRO A 756 19.37 -48.68 -63.87
C PRO A 756 18.48 -49.85 -63.45
N GLY A 757 17.17 -49.64 -63.53
CA GLY A 757 16.17 -50.58 -63.01
C GLY A 757 16.19 -51.95 -63.70
N HIS A 758 16.15 -53.00 -62.88
CA HIS A 758 15.53 -54.26 -63.24
C HIS A 758 14.09 -54.25 -62.71
N GLU A 759 13.11 -54.39 -63.60
CA GLU A 759 11.72 -54.76 -63.27
C GLU A 759 11.61 -56.25 -62.87
#